data_AF-A0A6L7X5J9-F1
#
_entry.id   AF-A0A6L7X5J9-F1
#
_cell.length_a   1.000
_cell.length_b   1.000
_cell.length_c   1.000
_cell.angle_alpha   90.00
_cell.angle_beta   90.00
_cell.angle_gamma   90.00
#
_symmetry.space_group_name_H-M   'P 1'
#
loop_
_entity.id
_entity.type
_entity.pdbx_description
1 polymer ?
#
loop_
_entity_poly.entity_id
_entity_poly.type
_entity_poly.pdbx_seq_one_letter_code
_entity_poly.pdbx_strand_id
1 'polypeptide(L)'
;MNRALKKILAFGLLASLALGLLAACGDDEPDPQQQQRAVAEQQQDQQGMTAAAPSTQQQEQQQDQPTAPVAEGPLKIGFLADFSGPLAEFGPAIQTGVELAIKHLNDAGGVLGHDVELVVGDTGLDPTQATEEARRLIEVEGVHAIVGPLASSITLAVTESVAASAGVPIISPSATSPQLTIAEDNDYLFRSTTSDAAQGPVLAQLAADQGLSNVGVLFLNDPYGQGLAEAFAGAWGGDANLVSIEDGQASYLSELQQAASNGAQALIAIAFPQQAEVFLREALEQGLFNHFLFVDGTKSQDLIDAIGGDYLNGMQGTAPAAGPESDSLRAFNEAYIAEYDELSPLPFIREAYDAAIAVGLAAELAGSVDSDAIRDNLRNAAAPPGESVSAGAEGIAAALDAIRSGDQIDYAGAATSLDWDGNGDVTSGYIGVWQYADGTIEEVSVTAFDLSGGPMVATPSASDDQQSAAVVADEPLKIGLLADFSGPLAEFGPSIQTGVELAIKQLNDGGGVLGHPVQLVTGDTALDPTQATEETRRLIEVEGVHAIVGPLASSITLAVVESVAADAGVLVISPSATSPQLTIADDNDFLFRSTVSDAAQGPVLAQLAADEGYTNVGVIFLNDPYGQGLAEAFEAAWGGDANLVSIEPRQASYLAELQQAADNDAEVLIVIAFPQEAEIFIREALEQGLFDEFLFVDGSKSQELVDAIGGEYLDGMKGTAPSPGPESPALLLFNQSYIAEYGELSPLPFVAEAYDAAVAIGVAAQAAGSLDRAAIRDSLRTVAGPPGDPYAIGGEGVGAALAAVAQGWEVDLEGAATTLDWDENGDITSGYIGVWAYQGGEIVEISVTAFDLNE
;
A
#
# COMPACT_ATOMS: atom_id res chain seq x y z
N MET A 1 -10.53 -75.15 -29.38
CA MET A 1 -11.29 -76.36 -29.00
C MET A 1 -12.77 -75.98 -28.92
N ASN A 2 -13.63 -76.79 -29.51
CA ASN A 2 -15.06 -76.62 -29.89
C ASN A 2 -15.97 -75.82 -28.94
N ARG A 3 -16.71 -74.82 -29.45
CA ARG A 3 -18.10 -74.85 -29.99
C ARG A 3 -19.18 -75.22 -28.95
N ALA A 4 -20.05 -74.26 -28.59
CA ALA A 4 -21.42 -74.15 -29.14
C ALA A 4 -22.42 -73.47 -28.16
N LEU A 5 -23.02 -72.37 -28.65
CA LEU A 5 -24.46 -72.02 -28.62
C LEU A 5 -25.22 -71.81 -27.30
N LYS A 6 -25.86 -70.62 -27.24
CA LYS A 6 -27.29 -70.30 -26.99
C LYS A 6 -27.61 -69.33 -25.85
N LYS A 7 -28.40 -68.33 -26.26
CA LYS A 7 -29.11 -67.26 -25.53
C LYS A 7 -30.22 -67.78 -24.59
N ILE A 8 -30.58 -66.89 -23.65
CA ILE A 8 -31.91 -66.64 -23.01
C ILE A 8 -32.27 -67.37 -21.69
N LEU A 9 -32.69 -66.55 -20.70
CA LEU A 9 -33.51 -66.81 -19.48
C LEU A 9 -32.87 -67.74 -18.42
N ALA A 10 -32.98 -67.56 -17.11
CA ALA A 10 -33.66 -66.65 -16.19
C ALA A 10 -33.06 -66.91 -14.78
N PHE A 11 -33.25 -66.01 -13.81
CA PHE A 11 -33.91 -66.30 -12.52
C PHE A 11 -33.89 -65.03 -11.65
N GLY A 12 -34.89 -64.17 -11.87
CA GLY A 12 -35.55 -63.49 -10.76
C GLY A 12 -36.66 -64.41 -10.27
N LEU A 13 -36.83 -64.55 -8.96
CA LEU A 13 -37.97 -65.26 -8.40
C LEU A 13 -38.34 -64.76 -7.00
N LEU A 14 -39.58 -64.26 -6.94
CA LEU A 14 -40.64 -64.46 -5.95
C LEU A 14 -40.47 -63.89 -4.51
N ALA A 15 -41.53 -63.38 -3.88
CA ALA A 15 -42.95 -63.46 -4.21
C ALA A 15 -43.79 -62.29 -3.68
N SER A 16 -44.79 -61.98 -4.48
CA SER A 16 -45.96 -61.18 -4.16
C SER A 16 -47.24 -62.05 -4.15
N LEU A 17 -48.25 -61.57 -3.41
CA LEU A 17 -49.71 -61.73 -3.58
C LEU A 17 -50.48 -62.98 -3.07
N ALA A 18 -51.52 -62.69 -2.28
CA ALA A 18 -52.91 -63.17 -2.43
C ALA A 18 -53.85 -62.13 -1.75
N LEU A 19 -54.79 -61.42 -2.40
CA LEU A 19 -56.06 -61.77 -3.08
C LEU A 19 -57.25 -62.08 -2.14
N GLY A 20 -58.34 -61.28 -2.20
CA GLY A 20 -59.73 -61.82 -2.25
C GLY A 20 -60.82 -61.43 -1.23
N LEU A 21 -61.51 -60.29 -1.47
CA LEU A 21 -62.98 -60.02 -1.54
C LEU A 21 -64.05 -60.25 -0.42
N LEU A 22 -64.95 -59.22 -0.36
CA LEU A 22 -66.40 -59.12 -0.01
C LEU A 22 -66.80 -58.92 1.48
N ALA A 23 -67.63 -57.96 1.91
CA ALA A 23 -68.56 -57.05 1.21
C ALA A 23 -69.01 -55.81 2.05
N ALA A 24 -69.32 -54.72 1.32
CA ALA A 24 -70.45 -53.77 1.50
C ALA A 24 -70.29 -52.58 2.47
N CYS A 25 -70.62 -51.31 2.16
CA CYS A 25 -71.23 -50.64 1.00
C CYS A 25 -70.98 -49.11 1.10
N GLY A 26 -70.86 -48.44 -0.05
CA GLY A 26 -71.25 -47.03 -0.33
C GLY A 26 -70.28 -45.94 0.12
N ASP A 27 -70.12 -44.80 -0.55
CA ASP A 27 -70.29 -44.32 -1.93
C ASP A 27 -69.70 -42.88 -1.89
N ASP A 28 -69.22 -42.39 -3.04
CA ASP A 28 -68.94 -40.99 -3.42
C ASP A 28 -67.70 -40.22 -2.85
N GLU A 29 -66.75 -39.96 -3.77
CA GLU A 29 -65.79 -38.83 -3.80
C GLU A 29 -66.52 -37.47 -3.74
N PRO A 30 -65.94 -36.31 -3.31
CA PRO A 30 -64.58 -35.80 -3.66
C PRO A 30 -63.87 -34.89 -2.61
N ASP A 31 -62.66 -34.35 -2.94
CA ASP A 31 -62.29 -32.91 -2.90
C ASP A 31 -60.77 -32.66 -2.64
N PRO A 32 -60.00 -32.11 -3.61
CA PRO A 32 -58.58 -31.76 -3.45
C PRO A 32 -58.33 -30.42 -2.71
N GLN A 33 -59.11 -30.10 -1.67
CA GLN A 33 -58.87 -28.94 -0.78
C GLN A 33 -58.47 -29.29 0.66
N GLN A 34 -58.29 -30.58 1.01
CA GLN A 34 -57.92 -30.96 2.38
C GLN A 34 -56.43 -31.26 2.64
N GLN A 35 -55.57 -31.22 1.62
CA GLN A 35 -54.10 -31.23 1.82
C GLN A 35 -53.48 -29.84 1.98
N GLN A 36 -54.28 -28.77 1.90
CA GLN A 36 -53.88 -27.39 2.21
C GLN A 36 -54.33 -26.90 3.61
N ARG A 37 -54.79 -27.81 4.50
CA ARG A 37 -55.27 -27.44 5.85
C ARG A 37 -54.49 -28.06 7.03
N ALA A 38 -53.29 -28.58 6.80
CA ALA A 38 -52.44 -29.12 7.87
C ALA A 38 -51.08 -28.41 8.03
N VAL A 39 -50.97 -27.14 7.61
CA VAL A 39 -49.82 -26.25 7.93
C VAL A 39 -50.32 -24.87 8.42
N ALA A 40 -51.60 -24.76 8.80
CA ALA A 40 -52.20 -23.53 9.30
C ALA A 40 -52.70 -23.74 10.74
N GLU A 41 -51.77 -23.95 11.69
CA GLU A 41 -52.04 -23.79 13.14
C GLU A 41 -50.75 -23.65 13.99
N GLN A 42 -49.66 -23.11 13.42
CA GLN A 42 -48.43 -22.79 14.18
C GLN A 42 -47.75 -21.46 13.79
N GLN A 43 -48.44 -20.55 13.11
CA GLN A 43 -47.92 -19.19 12.85
C GLN A 43 -49.03 -18.16 13.02
N GLN A 44 -49.31 -17.84 14.29
CA GLN A 44 -49.92 -16.59 14.71
C GLN A 44 -49.24 -16.19 16.02
N ASP A 45 -48.08 -15.55 15.90
CA ASP A 45 -47.70 -14.43 16.73
C ASP A 45 -46.50 -13.74 16.08
N GLN A 46 -46.56 -12.41 16.05
CA GLN A 46 -45.58 -11.46 15.51
C GLN A 46 -45.65 -11.18 14.01
N GLN A 47 -46.50 -10.21 13.65
CA GLN A 47 -46.15 -9.15 12.69
C GLN A 47 -47.12 -7.96 12.80
N GLY A 48 -46.55 -6.76 12.81
CA GLY A 48 -47.18 -5.44 12.76
C GLY A 48 -46.37 -4.46 13.60
N MET A 49 -45.83 -3.34 13.11
CA MET A 49 -46.11 -2.52 11.93
C MET A 49 -44.89 -1.63 11.61
N THR A 50 -44.81 -1.18 10.36
CA THR A 50 -43.82 -0.26 9.80
C THR A 50 -44.16 1.23 10.05
N ALA A 51 -43.08 2.01 10.25
CA ALA A 51 -42.74 3.40 9.86
C ALA A 51 -43.73 4.59 9.99
N ALA A 52 -43.31 5.64 10.73
CA ALA A 52 -43.50 7.06 10.41
C ALA A 52 -42.55 7.98 11.25
N ALA A 53 -42.05 9.04 10.60
CA ALA A 53 -40.94 9.97 10.94
C ALA A 53 -41.06 10.81 12.25
N PRO A 54 -39.95 11.40 12.78
CA PRO A 54 -39.99 12.16 14.03
C PRO A 54 -40.23 13.67 13.82
N SER A 55 -41.03 14.23 14.73
CA SER A 55 -41.13 15.68 14.96
C SER A 55 -40.70 16.00 16.39
N THR A 56 -39.93 17.08 16.49
CA THR A 56 -39.27 17.72 17.64
C THR A 56 -40.13 17.88 18.90
N GLN A 57 -39.56 17.58 20.07
CA GLN A 57 -39.47 18.45 21.28
C GLN A 57 -39.29 17.64 22.58
N GLN A 58 -38.06 17.69 23.11
CA GLN A 58 -37.71 18.04 24.50
C GLN A 58 -38.69 17.63 25.63
N GLN A 59 -38.28 16.69 26.50
CA GLN A 59 -37.63 16.98 27.80
C GLN A 59 -37.62 15.75 28.74
N GLU A 60 -36.47 15.59 29.42
CA GLU A 60 -36.30 15.05 30.77
C GLU A 60 -36.49 13.54 31.01
N GLN A 61 -35.40 12.79 30.86
CA GLN A 61 -34.98 11.77 31.83
C GLN A 61 -33.49 11.42 31.65
N GLN A 62 -32.65 12.05 32.48
CA GLN A 62 -31.31 11.58 32.81
C GLN A 62 -31.40 10.23 33.53
N GLN A 63 -30.68 9.22 33.05
CA GLN A 63 -30.31 8.03 33.80
C GLN A 63 -28.98 7.46 33.27
N ASP A 64 -27.93 7.80 34.02
CA ASP A 64 -26.64 7.13 34.24
C ASP A 64 -26.28 5.94 33.33
N GLN A 65 -25.35 6.19 32.40
CA GLN A 65 -24.38 5.18 31.99
C GLN A 65 -23.23 5.16 32.99
N PRO A 66 -22.59 4.00 33.25
CA PRO A 66 -21.38 3.98 34.06
C PRO A 66 -20.27 4.67 33.26
N THR A 67 -20.00 5.93 33.59
CA THR A 67 -18.75 6.59 33.22
C THR A 67 -17.61 5.79 33.83
N ALA A 68 -16.61 5.42 33.02
CA ALA A 68 -15.31 5.05 33.54
C ALA A 68 -14.87 6.13 34.55
N PRO A 69 -14.26 5.77 35.69
CA PRO A 69 -13.81 6.76 36.65
C PRO A 69 -12.83 7.70 35.93
N VAL A 70 -13.14 8.99 35.90
CA VAL A 70 -12.19 10.05 35.54
C VAL A 70 -10.97 9.82 36.41
N ALA A 71 -9.81 9.58 35.81
CA ALA A 71 -8.57 9.49 36.56
C ALA A 71 -8.34 10.86 37.24
N GLU A 72 -8.60 10.95 38.55
CA GLU A 72 -8.43 12.17 39.33
C GLU A 72 -6.93 12.37 39.63
N GLY A 73 -6.28 13.36 39.00
CA GLY A 73 -4.90 13.72 39.28
C GLY A 73 -4.26 14.62 38.21
N PRO A 74 -3.05 15.16 38.49
CA PRO A 74 -2.28 15.89 37.49
C PRO A 74 -1.86 14.99 36.34
N LEU A 75 -1.87 15.53 35.12
CA LEU A 75 -1.27 14.88 33.97
C LEU A 75 0.25 14.74 34.21
N LYS A 76 0.73 13.51 34.17
CA LYS A 76 2.16 13.16 34.26
C LYS A 76 2.69 12.73 32.89
N ILE A 77 3.70 13.44 32.41
CA ILE A 77 4.41 13.14 31.16
C ILE A 77 5.77 12.56 31.50
N GLY A 78 6.07 11.38 30.98
CA GLY A 78 7.41 10.82 31.00
C GLY A 78 8.27 11.45 29.90
N PHE A 79 9.54 11.74 30.18
CA PHE A 79 10.51 12.09 29.15
C PHE A 79 11.67 11.10 29.18
N LEU A 80 11.79 10.32 28.13
CA LEU A 80 12.89 9.37 27.93
C LEU A 80 13.88 9.94 26.92
N ALA A 81 15.11 10.17 27.35
CA ALA A 81 16.16 10.71 26.51
C ALA A 81 17.55 10.28 26.96
N ASP A 82 18.54 10.49 26.08
CA ASP A 82 19.93 10.16 26.35
C ASP A 82 20.61 11.29 27.13
N PHE A 83 20.81 11.09 28.43
CA PHE A 83 21.63 11.97 29.28
C PHE A 83 23.03 11.42 29.52
N SER A 84 23.25 10.17 29.10
CA SER A 84 24.53 9.51 29.04
C SER A 84 24.68 8.75 27.71
N GLY A 85 25.87 8.19 27.45
CA GLY A 85 26.13 7.44 26.22
C GLY A 85 26.36 8.32 24.99
N PRO A 86 26.30 7.72 23.77
CA PRO A 86 26.65 8.38 22.51
C PRO A 86 25.84 9.61 22.10
N LEU A 87 24.61 9.74 22.60
CA LEU A 87 23.68 10.83 22.30
C LEU A 87 23.55 11.89 23.41
N ALA A 88 24.42 11.85 24.44
CA ALA A 88 24.28 12.66 25.64
C ALA A 88 24.25 14.20 25.44
N GLU A 89 24.71 14.71 24.29
CA GLU A 89 24.63 16.13 23.94
C GLU A 89 23.17 16.57 23.68
N PHE A 90 22.35 15.70 23.09
CA PHE A 90 21.01 16.05 22.61
C PHE A 90 19.97 16.06 23.74
N GLY A 91 20.01 15.10 24.67
CA GLY A 91 18.99 14.92 25.70
C GLY A 91 18.69 16.18 26.52
N PRO A 92 19.71 16.85 27.13
CA PRO A 92 19.51 18.08 27.87
C PRO A 92 18.92 19.22 27.03
N ALA A 93 19.33 19.37 25.77
CA ALA A 93 18.82 20.42 24.90
C ALA A 93 17.36 20.17 24.53
N ILE A 94 17.01 18.94 24.13
CA ILE A 94 15.65 18.57 23.75
C ILE A 94 14.69 18.65 24.95
N GLN A 95 15.16 18.31 26.17
CA GLN A 95 14.36 18.44 27.41
C GLN A 95 13.81 19.85 27.60
N THR A 96 14.57 20.90 27.26
CA THR A 96 14.13 22.29 27.45
C THR A 96 12.87 22.63 26.65
N GLY A 97 12.65 21.97 25.50
CA GLY A 97 11.43 22.10 24.70
C GLY A 97 10.21 21.54 25.44
N VAL A 98 10.35 20.35 26.04
CA VAL A 98 9.32 19.72 26.89
C VAL A 98 9.01 20.59 28.11
N GLU A 99 10.05 21.12 28.77
CA GLU A 99 9.90 21.99 29.93
C GLU A 99 9.15 23.29 29.58
N LEU A 100 9.43 23.89 28.42
CA LEU A 100 8.72 25.07 27.94
C LEU A 100 7.25 24.77 27.61
N ALA A 101 6.96 23.62 27.01
CA ALA A 101 5.60 23.19 26.72
C ALA A 101 4.78 23.02 28.01
N ILE A 102 5.34 22.31 28.99
CA ILE A 102 4.72 22.12 30.32
C ILE A 102 4.51 23.46 31.01
N LYS A 103 5.48 24.38 30.91
CA LYS A 103 5.33 25.74 31.42
C LYS A 103 4.17 26.48 30.77
N HIS A 104 4.02 26.43 29.45
CA HIS A 104 2.90 27.07 28.76
C HIS A 104 1.54 26.45 29.14
N LEU A 105 1.44 25.13 29.25
CA LEU A 105 0.24 24.44 29.72
C LEU A 105 -0.13 24.88 31.15
N ASN A 106 0.85 24.94 32.05
CA ASN A 106 0.63 25.30 33.46
C ASN A 106 0.28 26.79 33.62
N ASP A 107 0.97 27.68 32.91
CA ASP A 107 0.66 29.12 32.92
C ASP A 107 -0.74 29.42 32.36
N ALA A 108 -1.25 28.56 31.47
CA ALA A 108 -2.61 28.58 30.93
C ALA A 108 -3.68 27.96 31.87
N GLY A 109 -3.32 27.66 33.12
CA GLY A 109 -4.21 27.12 34.14
C GLY A 109 -4.17 25.60 34.29
N GLY A 110 -3.17 24.94 33.68
CA GLY A 110 -2.96 23.51 33.75
C GLY A 110 -3.88 22.72 32.83
N VAL A 111 -3.72 21.39 32.82
CA VAL A 111 -4.58 20.44 32.09
C VAL A 111 -5.59 19.86 33.07
N LEU A 112 -6.87 19.88 32.71
CA LEU A 112 -8.01 19.54 33.57
C LEU A 112 -7.99 20.30 34.91
N GLY A 113 -7.43 21.51 34.91
CA GLY A 113 -7.27 22.37 36.08
C GLY A 113 -6.14 21.97 37.04
N HIS A 114 -5.22 21.12 36.60
CA HIS A 114 -4.06 20.66 37.37
C HIS A 114 -2.75 20.97 36.63
N ASP A 115 -1.70 21.31 37.39
CA ASP A 115 -0.36 21.46 36.82
C ASP A 115 0.13 20.11 36.27
N VAL A 116 0.69 20.13 35.06
CA VAL A 116 1.36 19.01 34.40
C VAL A 116 2.72 18.75 35.06
N GLU A 117 3.02 17.49 35.34
CA GLU A 117 4.26 17.03 35.96
C GLU A 117 5.16 16.32 34.93
N LEU A 118 6.45 16.67 34.92
CA LEU A 118 7.47 16.00 34.11
C LEU A 118 8.22 14.95 34.95
N VAL A 119 8.41 13.75 34.40
CA VAL A 119 9.25 12.72 35.01
C VAL A 119 10.28 12.24 33.99
N VAL A 120 11.56 12.39 34.31
CA VAL A 120 12.67 12.13 33.37
C VAL A 120 13.30 10.75 33.61
N GLY A 121 13.72 10.08 32.54
CA GLY A 121 14.51 8.84 32.57
C GLY A 121 15.64 8.87 31.54
N ASP A 122 16.81 8.33 31.91
CA ASP A 122 17.99 8.25 31.04
C ASP A 122 18.03 6.94 30.29
N THR A 123 18.03 6.99 28.97
CA THR A 123 18.12 5.80 28.10
C THR A 123 19.54 5.34 27.86
N GLY A 124 20.53 6.22 27.93
CA GLY A 124 21.96 5.90 27.72
C GLY A 124 22.31 5.30 26.35
N LEU A 125 21.41 5.41 25.36
CA LEU A 125 21.38 4.67 24.10
C LEU A 125 21.48 3.14 24.30
N ASP A 126 20.94 2.63 25.41
CA ASP A 126 20.95 1.20 25.74
C ASP A 126 19.50 0.67 25.84
N PRO A 127 19.10 -0.31 25.02
CA PRO A 127 17.73 -0.84 25.04
C PRO A 127 17.32 -1.45 26.39
N THR A 128 18.26 -2.03 27.15
CA THR A 128 17.94 -2.64 28.44
C THR A 128 17.65 -1.56 29.47
N GLN A 129 18.54 -0.56 29.58
CA GLN A 129 18.34 0.59 30.45
C GLN A 129 17.06 1.35 30.09
N ALA A 130 16.84 1.61 28.80
CA ALA A 130 15.66 2.33 28.33
C ALA A 130 14.35 1.61 28.68
N THR A 131 14.27 0.29 28.49
CA THR A 131 13.08 -0.48 28.86
C THR A 131 12.88 -0.61 30.37
N GLU A 132 13.96 -0.62 31.17
CA GLU A 132 13.88 -0.54 32.63
C GLU A 132 13.38 0.83 33.10
N GLU A 133 13.87 1.92 32.52
CA GLU A 133 13.40 3.28 32.82
C GLU A 133 11.95 3.49 32.36
N ALA A 134 11.56 2.99 31.19
CA ALA A 134 10.17 3.03 30.74
C ALA A 134 9.23 2.29 31.71
N ARG A 135 9.61 1.10 32.19
CA ARG A 135 8.85 0.39 33.24
C ARG A 135 8.78 1.20 34.53
N ARG A 136 9.86 1.87 34.94
CA ARG A 136 9.83 2.74 36.13
C ARG A 136 8.84 3.89 35.93
N LEU A 137 8.90 4.59 34.79
CA LEU A 137 8.00 5.70 34.48
C LEU A 137 6.52 5.23 34.50
N ILE A 138 6.23 4.10 33.87
CA ILE A 138 4.87 3.57 33.75
C ILE A 138 4.37 2.97 35.08
N GLU A 139 5.11 2.03 35.66
CA GLU A 139 4.64 1.21 36.78
C GLU A 139 4.84 1.87 38.16
N VAL A 140 5.88 2.70 38.31
CA VAL A 140 6.22 3.33 39.60
C VAL A 140 5.75 4.77 39.66
N GLU A 141 6.02 5.54 38.61
CA GLU A 141 5.71 6.98 38.59
C GLU A 141 4.28 7.24 38.08
N GLY A 142 3.72 6.30 37.32
CA GLY A 142 2.36 6.38 36.79
C GLY A 142 2.23 7.47 35.73
N VAL A 143 3.17 7.56 34.79
CA VAL A 143 3.05 8.48 33.65
C VAL A 143 1.91 8.05 32.74
N HIS A 144 1.27 9.02 32.10
CA HIS A 144 0.09 8.79 31.24
C HIS A 144 0.45 8.82 29.75
N ALA A 145 1.57 9.43 29.41
CA ALA A 145 2.18 9.40 28.09
C ALA A 145 3.70 9.59 28.25
N ILE A 146 4.46 9.20 27.22
CA ILE A 146 5.90 9.39 27.17
C ILE A 146 6.26 10.23 25.93
N VAL A 147 7.05 11.28 26.13
CA VAL A 147 7.76 12.00 25.06
C VAL A 147 9.18 11.45 24.97
N GLY A 148 9.62 11.11 23.77
CA GLY A 148 10.80 10.25 23.56
C GLY A 148 10.42 8.75 23.63
N PRO A 149 11.35 7.80 23.43
CA PRO A 149 12.80 7.94 23.32
C PRO A 149 13.31 8.69 22.08
N LEU A 150 14.59 9.06 22.08
CA LEU A 150 15.17 9.88 21.01
C LEU A 150 15.65 9.06 19.79
N ALA A 151 16.32 7.93 20.01
CA ALA A 151 16.80 7.08 18.93
C ALA A 151 15.72 6.10 18.45
N SER A 152 15.67 5.80 17.15
CA SER A 152 14.69 4.87 16.57
C SER A 152 14.77 3.46 17.16
N SER A 153 15.98 2.93 17.34
CA SER A 153 16.20 1.61 17.93
C SER A 153 15.70 1.51 19.37
N ILE A 154 15.86 2.59 20.15
CA ILE A 154 15.37 2.67 21.53
C ILE A 154 13.86 2.86 21.57
N THR A 155 13.31 3.67 20.65
CA THR A 155 11.87 3.91 20.54
C THR A 155 11.13 2.61 20.25
N LEU A 156 11.55 1.86 19.23
CA LEU A 156 10.98 0.54 18.92
C LEU A 156 11.05 -0.41 20.11
N ALA A 157 12.23 -0.52 20.74
CA ALA A 157 12.42 -1.40 21.89
C ALA A 157 11.49 -1.05 23.07
N VAL A 158 11.30 0.24 23.38
CA VAL A 158 10.44 0.68 24.47
C VAL A 158 8.96 0.50 24.12
N THR A 159 8.55 0.84 22.90
CA THR A 159 7.19 0.67 22.40
C THR A 159 6.76 -0.79 22.48
N GLU A 160 7.48 -1.67 21.77
CA GLU A 160 7.08 -3.07 21.57
C GLU A 160 7.14 -3.89 22.88
N SER A 161 8.12 -3.60 23.76
CA SER A 161 8.38 -4.43 24.94
C SER A 161 7.77 -3.91 26.25
N VAL A 162 7.31 -2.67 26.27
CA VAL A 162 6.77 -2.02 27.47
C VAL A 162 5.48 -1.25 27.16
N ALA A 163 5.58 -0.15 26.41
CA ALA A 163 4.55 0.89 26.42
C ALA A 163 3.26 0.46 25.72
N ALA A 164 3.34 -0.18 24.55
CA ALA A 164 2.18 -0.69 23.82
C ALA A 164 1.37 -1.70 24.66
N SER A 165 2.08 -2.65 25.30
CA SER A 165 1.45 -3.64 26.18
C SER A 165 0.85 -3.06 27.46
N ALA A 166 1.34 -1.89 27.87
CA ALA A 166 0.86 -1.16 29.05
C ALA A 166 -0.24 -0.14 28.71
N GLY A 167 -0.55 0.08 27.42
CA GLY A 167 -1.50 1.08 26.96
C GLY A 167 -1.04 2.51 27.19
N VAL A 168 0.26 2.80 27.09
CA VAL A 168 0.80 4.16 27.30
C VAL A 168 1.31 4.70 25.97
N PRO A 169 0.74 5.80 25.45
CA PRO A 169 1.18 6.37 24.18
C PRO A 169 2.59 6.98 24.30
N ILE A 170 3.37 6.79 23.26
CA ILE A 170 4.70 7.33 23.03
C ILE A 170 4.64 8.32 21.88
N ILE A 171 5.24 9.50 22.05
CA ILE A 171 5.50 10.43 20.96
C ILE A 171 7.01 10.69 20.90
N SER A 172 7.70 10.12 19.92
CA SER A 172 9.12 10.41 19.73
C SER A 172 9.31 11.74 18.98
N PRO A 173 10.13 12.66 19.50
CA PRO A 173 10.44 13.91 18.81
C PRO A 173 11.63 13.82 17.86
N SER A 174 12.31 12.67 17.78
CA SER A 174 13.57 12.56 17.01
C SER A 174 13.84 11.19 16.40
N ALA A 175 12.98 10.19 16.60
CA ALA A 175 13.13 8.91 15.93
C ALA A 175 12.61 9.00 14.49
N THR A 176 13.54 9.04 13.53
CA THR A 176 13.24 9.32 12.12
C THR A 176 13.09 8.07 11.26
N SER A 177 13.58 6.90 11.70
CA SER A 177 13.57 5.67 10.89
C SER A 177 12.18 5.34 10.29
N PRO A 178 12.09 4.92 9.01
CA PRO A 178 10.84 4.47 8.41
C PRO A 178 10.31 3.19 9.07
N GLN A 179 11.14 2.47 9.83
CA GLN A 179 10.73 1.26 10.55
C GLN A 179 9.72 1.56 11.67
N LEU A 180 9.62 2.82 12.14
CA LEU A 180 8.60 3.21 13.12
C LEU A 180 7.18 3.13 12.56
N THR A 181 7.00 3.44 11.27
CA THR A 181 5.70 3.41 10.57
C THR A 181 5.05 2.03 10.60
N ILE A 182 5.85 0.97 10.66
CA ILE A 182 5.39 -0.43 10.62
C ILE A 182 5.58 -1.16 11.96
N ALA A 183 5.82 -0.43 13.05
CA ALA A 183 6.03 -1.03 14.37
C ALA A 183 4.77 -1.75 14.87
N GLU A 184 4.93 -2.87 15.57
CA GLU A 184 3.82 -3.54 16.26
C GLU A 184 3.47 -2.79 17.55
N ASP A 185 2.75 -1.67 17.43
CA ASP A 185 2.54 -0.71 18.51
C ASP A 185 1.11 -0.70 19.07
N ASN A 186 0.14 -1.24 18.34
CA ASN A 186 -1.30 -1.14 18.62
C ASN A 186 -1.80 0.32 18.73
N ASP A 187 -1.34 1.20 17.83
CA ASP A 187 -1.70 2.62 17.77
C ASP A 187 -1.20 3.45 18.98
N TYR A 188 -0.11 3.02 19.62
CA TYR A 188 0.49 3.73 20.77
C TYR A 188 1.80 4.42 20.45
N LEU A 189 2.29 4.36 19.22
CA LEU A 189 3.51 5.04 18.78
C LEU A 189 3.16 6.16 17.80
N PHE A 190 3.63 7.35 18.13
CA PHE A 190 3.58 8.53 17.28
C PHE A 190 4.98 9.12 17.18
N ARG A 191 5.22 9.92 16.13
CA ARG A 191 6.39 10.79 16.06
C ARG A 191 6.00 12.21 15.71
N SER A 192 6.63 13.19 16.34
CA SER A 192 6.45 14.63 16.01
C SER A 192 7.55 15.15 15.07
N THR A 193 8.43 14.25 14.62
CA THR A 193 9.47 14.52 13.64
C THR A 193 9.16 13.85 12.31
N THR A 194 9.72 14.42 11.26
CA THR A 194 9.78 13.88 9.91
C THR A 194 10.48 12.54 9.82
N SER A 195 10.00 11.67 8.92
CA SER A 195 10.63 10.40 8.56
C SER A 195 11.90 10.55 7.71
N ASP A 196 12.84 9.63 7.87
CA ASP A 196 14.00 9.47 6.99
C ASP A 196 13.59 9.16 5.55
N ALA A 197 12.37 8.66 5.33
CA ALA A 197 11.78 8.51 4.00
C ALA A 197 11.74 9.85 3.23
N ALA A 198 11.62 10.98 3.93
CA ALA A 198 11.75 12.31 3.35
C ALA A 198 13.20 12.84 3.41
N GLN A 199 13.95 12.54 4.47
CA GLN A 199 15.32 13.06 4.63
C GLN A 199 16.34 12.45 3.66
N GLY A 200 16.23 11.16 3.37
CA GLY A 200 17.11 10.42 2.45
C GLY A 200 17.17 11.05 1.05
N PRO A 201 16.02 11.32 0.40
CA PRO A 201 15.97 12.03 -0.87
C PRO A 201 16.62 13.42 -0.84
N VAL A 202 16.42 14.20 0.23
CA VAL A 202 17.07 15.51 0.35
C VAL A 202 18.58 15.38 0.54
N LEU A 203 19.05 14.34 1.22
CA LEU A 203 20.48 14.03 1.35
C LEU A 203 21.09 13.61 0.01
N ALA A 204 20.37 12.82 -0.79
CA ALA A 204 20.75 12.45 -2.16
C ALA A 204 20.84 13.69 -3.06
N GLN A 205 19.84 14.58 -3.00
CA GLN A 205 19.86 15.84 -3.74
C GLN A 205 21.03 16.73 -3.32
N LEU A 206 21.29 16.86 -2.01
CA LEU A 206 22.43 17.61 -1.48
C LEU A 206 23.76 17.09 -2.03
N ALA A 207 23.95 15.76 -2.06
CA ALA A 207 25.14 15.15 -2.63
C ALA A 207 25.29 15.45 -4.14
N ALA A 208 24.19 15.39 -4.89
CA ALA A 208 24.15 15.70 -6.32
C ALA A 208 24.45 17.19 -6.59
N ASP A 209 23.88 18.10 -5.80
CA ASP A 209 24.09 19.55 -5.91
C ASP A 209 25.54 19.97 -5.64
N GLN A 210 26.24 19.20 -4.80
CA GLN A 210 27.69 19.35 -4.59
C GLN A 210 28.54 18.74 -5.72
N GLY A 211 27.90 18.16 -6.74
CA GLY A 211 28.55 17.58 -7.91
C GLY A 211 29.23 16.23 -7.63
N LEU A 212 28.78 15.53 -6.59
CA LEU A 212 29.26 14.18 -6.27
C LEU A 212 28.59 13.16 -7.21
N SER A 213 29.34 12.13 -7.56
CA SER A 213 28.88 11.01 -8.39
C SER A 213 29.27 9.65 -7.81
N ASN A 214 30.16 9.62 -6.82
CA ASN A 214 30.54 8.43 -6.08
C ASN A 214 30.78 8.80 -4.61
N VAL A 215 30.07 8.18 -3.68
CA VAL A 215 30.17 8.46 -2.24
C VAL A 215 30.41 7.19 -1.42
N GLY A 216 31.13 7.32 -0.31
CA GLY A 216 31.15 6.30 0.74
C GLY A 216 30.08 6.63 1.76
N VAL A 217 29.40 5.62 2.30
CA VAL A 217 28.39 5.80 3.35
C VAL A 217 28.79 4.91 4.51
N LEU A 218 29.08 5.52 5.67
CA LEU A 218 29.16 4.78 6.93
C LEU A 218 27.86 4.99 7.69
N PHE A 219 27.20 3.89 8.04
CA PHE A 219 25.92 3.92 8.75
C PHE A 219 25.90 2.96 9.94
N LEU A 220 25.28 3.37 11.04
CA LEU A 220 25.09 2.48 12.20
C LEU A 220 24.27 1.25 11.81
N ASN A 221 24.71 0.08 12.27
CA ASN A 221 23.99 -1.19 12.06
C ASN A 221 22.79 -1.32 13.02
N ASP A 222 21.85 -0.39 12.90
CA ASP A 222 20.62 -0.34 13.70
C ASP A 222 19.46 0.26 12.86
N PRO A 223 18.21 0.19 13.36
CA PRO A 223 17.04 0.77 12.69
C PRO A 223 17.20 2.20 12.14
N TYR A 224 17.91 3.08 12.85
CA TYR A 224 18.12 4.46 12.42
C TYR A 224 19.13 4.51 11.26
N GLY A 225 20.34 3.97 11.47
CA GLY A 225 21.40 4.06 10.48
C GLY A 225 21.04 3.31 9.20
N GLN A 226 20.42 2.14 9.32
CA GLN A 226 19.96 1.36 8.17
C GLN A 226 18.83 2.08 7.41
N GLY A 227 17.81 2.59 8.13
CA GLY A 227 16.66 3.26 7.51
C GLY A 227 17.05 4.48 6.67
N LEU A 228 17.90 5.36 7.22
CA LEU A 228 18.36 6.54 6.49
C LEU A 228 19.33 6.20 5.35
N ALA A 229 20.21 5.19 5.52
CA ALA A 229 21.10 4.74 4.46
C ALA A 229 20.34 4.16 3.27
N GLU A 230 19.29 3.38 3.53
CA GLU A 230 18.40 2.80 2.52
C GLU A 230 17.58 3.88 1.81
N ALA A 231 16.99 4.83 2.56
CA ALA A 231 16.24 5.94 1.98
C ALA A 231 17.13 6.84 1.08
N PHE A 232 18.37 7.11 1.51
CA PHE A 232 19.36 7.79 0.67
C PHE A 232 19.67 6.98 -0.60
N ALA A 233 20.00 5.69 -0.45
CA ALA A 233 20.41 4.85 -1.56
C ALA A 233 19.29 4.67 -2.60
N GLY A 234 18.03 4.59 -2.17
CA GLY A 234 16.87 4.53 -3.06
C GLY A 234 16.70 5.78 -3.91
N ALA A 235 17.10 6.94 -3.42
CA ALA A 235 17.02 8.21 -4.14
C ALA A 235 18.33 8.60 -4.86
N TRP A 236 19.44 7.89 -4.62
CA TRP A 236 20.76 8.27 -5.11
C TRP A 236 21.01 7.77 -6.54
N GLY A 237 21.23 8.70 -7.47
CA GLY A 237 21.52 8.39 -8.88
C GLY A 237 23.00 8.12 -9.21
N GLY A 238 23.89 8.07 -8.22
CA GLY A 238 25.33 7.86 -8.39
C GLY A 238 25.84 6.54 -7.80
N ASP A 239 27.16 6.32 -7.82
CA ASP A 239 27.77 5.19 -7.13
C ASP A 239 27.77 5.43 -5.61
N ALA A 240 27.52 4.40 -4.81
CA ALA A 240 27.65 4.47 -3.36
C ALA A 240 28.25 3.19 -2.77
N ASN A 241 29.22 3.33 -1.87
CA ASN A 241 29.74 2.22 -1.06
C ASN A 241 29.11 2.26 0.33
N LEU A 242 28.01 1.52 0.51
CA LEU A 242 27.32 1.40 1.80
C LEU A 242 28.07 0.42 2.71
N VAL A 243 28.48 0.89 3.88
CA VAL A 243 29.21 0.08 4.86
C VAL A 243 28.62 0.30 6.24
N SER A 244 28.09 -0.77 6.83
CA SER A 244 27.58 -0.73 8.19
C SER A 244 28.71 -0.68 9.21
N ILE A 245 28.47 -0.02 10.34
CA ILE A 245 29.38 0.07 11.49
C ILE A 245 28.68 -0.37 12.77
N GLU A 246 29.45 -0.99 13.68
CA GLU A 246 28.97 -1.40 14.99
C GLU A 246 29.27 -0.33 16.05
N ASP A 247 28.47 -0.30 17.11
CA ASP A 247 28.72 0.61 18.22
C ASP A 247 29.96 0.20 19.05
N GLY A 248 30.62 1.19 19.66
CA GLY A 248 31.69 0.99 20.64
C GLY A 248 33.02 0.52 20.06
N GLN A 249 33.22 0.57 18.74
CA GLN A 249 34.50 0.19 18.13
C GLN A 249 35.59 1.22 18.46
N ALA A 250 36.79 0.72 18.77
CA ALA A 250 37.95 1.58 19.01
C ALA A 250 38.55 2.17 17.72
N SER A 251 38.15 1.65 16.56
CA SER A 251 38.61 2.04 15.22
C SER A 251 37.61 1.52 14.18
N TYR A 252 37.41 2.30 13.12
CA TYR A 252 36.54 2.02 11.97
C TYR A 252 37.34 1.98 10.65
N LEU A 253 38.66 1.80 10.74
CA LEU A 253 39.54 1.93 9.58
C LEU A 253 39.24 0.94 8.45
N SER A 254 38.83 -0.28 8.76
CA SER A 254 38.45 -1.28 7.75
C SER A 254 37.20 -0.87 6.98
N GLU A 255 36.24 -0.28 7.68
CA GLU A 255 34.96 0.17 7.18
C GLU A 255 35.17 1.43 6.35
N LEU A 256 36.01 2.37 6.81
CA LEU A 256 36.46 3.53 6.04
C LEU A 256 37.18 3.15 4.75
N GLN A 257 38.03 2.11 4.76
CA GLN A 257 38.69 1.62 3.54
C GLN A 257 37.70 1.02 2.54
N GLN A 258 36.66 0.34 3.03
CA GLN A 258 35.58 -0.17 2.19
C GLN A 258 34.76 1.00 1.61
N ALA A 259 34.36 1.96 2.43
CA ALA A 259 33.63 3.15 1.99
C ALA A 259 34.42 3.98 0.96
N ALA A 260 35.75 4.06 1.10
CA ALA A 260 36.65 4.74 0.16
C ALA A 260 36.94 3.97 -1.14
N SER A 261 36.42 2.75 -1.29
CA SER A 261 36.67 1.92 -2.47
C SER A 261 36.12 2.56 -3.75
N ASN A 262 36.67 2.16 -4.90
CA ASN A 262 36.26 2.67 -6.22
C ASN A 262 36.35 4.20 -6.41
N GLY A 263 37.03 4.91 -5.51
CA GLY A 263 37.27 6.35 -5.64
C GLY A 263 36.12 7.22 -5.16
N ALA A 264 35.44 6.83 -4.08
CA ALA A 264 34.45 7.66 -3.40
C ALA A 264 35.01 9.06 -3.09
N GLN A 265 34.23 10.08 -3.41
CA GLN A 265 34.62 11.49 -3.37
C GLN A 265 34.32 12.15 -2.02
N ALA A 266 33.33 11.63 -1.31
CA ALA A 266 32.83 12.11 -0.04
C ALA A 266 32.47 10.94 0.87
N LEU A 267 32.47 11.18 2.17
CA LEU A 267 31.90 10.25 3.15
C LEU A 267 30.62 10.84 3.73
N ILE A 268 29.51 10.11 3.59
CA ILE A 268 28.26 10.37 4.29
C ILE A 268 28.32 9.67 5.66
N ALA A 269 28.09 10.43 6.72
CA ALA A 269 28.25 10.01 8.11
C ALA A 269 26.88 9.82 8.80
N ILE A 270 26.28 8.64 8.67
CA ILE A 270 24.99 8.28 9.28
C ILE A 270 25.25 7.60 10.64
N ALA A 271 25.57 8.41 11.65
CA ALA A 271 25.90 7.91 12.98
C ALA A 271 25.56 8.95 14.06
N PHE A 272 26.01 8.70 15.30
CA PHE A 272 25.95 9.66 16.40
C PHE A 272 27.34 10.24 16.70
N PRO A 273 27.45 11.33 17.49
CA PRO A 273 28.69 12.10 17.61
C PRO A 273 29.90 11.29 18.07
N GLN A 274 29.74 10.35 19.01
CA GLN A 274 30.86 9.57 19.51
C GLN A 274 31.48 8.65 18.45
N GLN A 275 30.67 7.95 17.66
CA GLN A 275 31.17 7.08 16.59
C GLN A 275 31.74 7.92 15.44
N ALA A 276 31.01 8.99 15.07
CA ALA A 276 31.44 9.94 14.05
C ALA A 276 32.77 10.59 14.38
N GLU A 277 33.02 10.97 15.64
CA GLU A 277 34.32 11.51 16.05
C GLU A 277 35.45 10.55 15.67
N VAL A 278 35.31 9.26 16.00
CA VAL A 278 36.37 8.27 15.78
C VAL A 278 36.65 8.10 14.28
N PHE A 279 35.62 7.83 13.47
CA PHE A 279 35.86 7.56 12.04
C PHE A 279 36.20 8.82 11.24
N LEU A 280 35.74 10.01 11.63
CA LEU A 280 36.12 11.25 10.94
C LEU A 280 37.59 11.59 11.21
N ARG A 281 38.08 11.41 12.45
CA ARG A 281 39.51 11.54 12.76
C ARG A 281 40.34 10.55 11.94
N GLU A 282 39.95 9.28 11.92
CA GLU A 282 40.68 8.25 11.16
C GLU A 282 40.66 8.54 9.66
N ALA A 283 39.52 8.96 9.11
CA ALA A 283 39.40 9.31 7.69
C ALA A 283 40.37 10.44 7.30
N LEU A 284 40.46 11.49 8.14
CA LEU A 284 41.38 12.62 7.95
C LEU A 284 42.85 12.20 8.14
N GLU A 285 43.16 11.46 9.19
CA GLU A 285 44.53 11.03 9.51
C GLU A 285 45.12 10.09 8.46
N GLN A 286 44.29 9.20 7.90
CA GLN A 286 44.69 8.26 6.86
C GLN A 286 44.57 8.85 5.45
N GLY A 287 43.98 10.04 5.31
CA GLY A 287 43.76 10.70 4.02
C GLY A 287 42.80 9.93 3.12
N LEU A 288 41.83 9.22 3.71
CA LEU A 288 40.79 8.48 3.00
C LEU A 288 39.68 9.42 2.53
N PHE A 289 39.27 10.35 3.40
CA PHE A 289 38.29 11.38 3.08
C PHE A 289 38.70 12.72 3.70
N ASN A 290 38.34 13.81 3.02
CA ASN A 290 38.45 15.18 3.50
C ASN A 290 37.19 16.01 3.16
N HIS A 291 36.15 15.36 2.63
CA HIS A 291 34.86 15.93 2.30
C HIS A 291 33.79 15.05 2.95
N PHE A 292 32.95 15.63 3.80
CA PHE A 292 31.95 14.92 4.58
C PHE A 292 30.56 15.51 4.32
N LEU A 293 29.57 14.63 4.27
CA LEU A 293 28.15 14.98 4.34
C LEU A 293 27.57 14.41 5.63
N PHE A 294 26.72 15.19 6.28
CA PHE A 294 26.17 14.90 7.60
C PHE A 294 24.65 14.71 7.57
N VAL A 295 24.11 14.27 8.69
CA VAL A 295 22.68 14.00 8.92
C VAL A 295 22.27 14.51 10.30
N ASP A 296 21.00 14.37 10.68
CA ASP A 296 20.44 14.82 11.96
C ASP A 296 21.23 14.31 13.17
N GLY A 297 21.55 13.01 13.23
CA GLY A 297 22.36 12.43 14.32
C GLY A 297 23.81 12.94 14.39
N THR A 298 24.31 13.59 13.34
CA THR A 298 25.64 14.21 13.31
C THR A 298 25.60 15.74 13.27
N LYS A 299 24.44 16.37 13.48
CA LYS A 299 24.30 17.83 13.68
C LYS A 299 24.69 18.21 15.11
N SER A 300 25.99 18.25 15.39
CA SER A 300 26.54 18.24 16.76
C SER A 300 27.62 19.31 16.98
N GLN A 301 27.55 20.02 18.11
CA GLN A 301 28.59 20.96 18.51
C GLN A 301 29.81 20.21 19.04
N ASP A 302 29.61 19.07 19.72
CA ASP A 302 30.70 18.20 20.18
C ASP A 302 31.61 17.73 19.02
N LEU A 303 31.05 17.49 17.83
CA LEU A 303 31.84 17.16 16.64
C LEU A 303 32.74 18.32 16.18
N ILE A 304 32.27 19.56 16.25
CA ILE A 304 33.09 20.76 15.96
C ILE A 304 34.26 20.85 16.95
N ASP A 305 33.97 20.66 18.24
CA ASP A 305 34.97 20.76 19.30
C ASP A 305 36.00 19.62 19.23
N ALA A 306 35.55 18.44 18.83
CA ALA A 306 36.39 17.26 18.69
C ALA A 306 37.26 17.32 17.43
N ILE A 307 36.66 17.47 16.25
CA ILE A 307 37.37 17.40 14.96
C ILE A 307 38.08 18.71 14.65
N GLY A 308 37.45 19.84 14.99
CA GLY A 308 37.92 21.20 14.76
C GLY A 308 37.22 21.87 13.58
N GLY A 309 36.74 23.10 13.82
CA GLY A 309 36.02 23.90 12.82
C GLY A 309 36.78 24.07 11.49
N ASP A 310 38.12 24.18 11.51
CA ASP A 310 38.92 24.27 10.27
C ASP A 310 38.73 23.07 9.31
N TYR A 311 38.36 21.91 9.84
CA TYR A 311 38.12 20.69 9.06
C TYR A 311 36.67 20.54 8.63
N LEU A 312 35.71 21.05 9.41
CA LEU A 312 34.28 20.88 9.15
C LEU A 312 33.63 22.08 8.46
N ASN A 313 34.26 23.26 8.50
CA ASN A 313 33.66 24.50 8.02
C ASN A 313 33.24 24.42 6.53
N GLY A 314 31.97 24.72 6.28
CA GLY A 314 31.32 24.65 4.97
C GLY A 314 30.78 23.26 4.62
N MET A 315 31.01 22.23 5.44
CA MET A 315 30.40 20.92 5.24
C MET A 315 28.94 20.95 5.67
N GLN A 316 28.12 20.22 4.92
CA GLN A 316 26.67 20.30 5.02
C GLN A 316 26.08 18.96 5.43
N GLY A 317 24.88 19.01 5.98
CA GLY A 317 24.07 17.84 6.25
C GLY A 317 22.58 18.14 6.15
N THR A 318 21.78 17.09 6.28
CA THR A 318 20.32 17.19 6.35
C THR A 318 19.82 16.91 7.76
N ALA A 319 18.69 17.47 8.15
CA ALA A 319 17.97 17.14 9.38
C ALA A 319 16.52 17.61 9.28
N PRO A 320 15.57 17.04 10.04
CA PRO A 320 14.27 17.66 10.23
C PRO A 320 14.43 19.10 10.73
N ALA A 321 13.61 20.00 10.22
CA ALA A 321 13.70 21.43 10.48
C ALA A 321 12.31 22.05 10.60
N ALA A 322 12.26 23.25 11.17
CA ALA A 322 11.06 24.06 11.11
C ALA A 322 10.90 24.67 9.72
N GLY A 323 9.66 24.84 9.27
CA GLY A 323 9.35 25.47 8.00
C GLY A 323 9.62 26.98 7.94
N PRO A 324 9.18 27.65 6.85
CA PRO A 324 9.15 29.10 6.78
C PRO A 324 8.47 29.72 8.00
N GLU A 325 8.86 30.94 8.34
CA GLU A 325 8.33 31.66 9.51
C GLU A 325 6.79 31.65 9.57
N SER A 326 6.24 30.94 10.56
CA SER A 326 4.81 30.89 10.90
C SER A 326 4.54 31.66 12.20
N ASP A 327 3.26 31.90 12.53
CA ASP A 327 2.90 32.47 13.83
C ASP A 327 3.35 31.56 14.98
N SER A 328 3.19 30.24 14.83
CA SER A 328 3.65 29.24 15.81
C SER A 328 5.16 29.21 15.98
N LEU A 329 5.93 29.17 14.88
CA LEU A 329 7.39 29.16 14.92
C LEU A 329 7.92 30.45 15.57
N ARG A 330 7.35 31.60 15.21
CA ARG A 330 7.70 32.90 15.82
C ARG A 330 7.43 32.91 17.31
N ALA A 331 6.21 32.52 17.70
CA ALA A 331 5.78 32.54 19.10
C ALA A 331 6.64 31.60 19.95
N PHE A 332 6.97 30.41 19.44
CA PHE A 332 7.90 29.50 20.09
C PHE A 332 9.29 30.11 20.22
N ASN A 333 9.89 30.59 19.12
CA ASN A 333 11.26 31.12 19.14
C ASN A 333 11.39 32.31 20.10
N GLU A 334 10.42 33.23 20.10
CA GLU A 334 10.38 34.38 21.03
C GLU A 334 10.26 33.94 22.48
N ALA A 335 9.37 32.98 22.78
CA ALA A 335 9.18 32.45 24.12
C ALA A 335 10.42 31.69 24.62
N TYR A 336 11.02 30.88 23.76
CA TYR A 336 12.20 30.08 24.08
C TYR A 336 13.40 30.99 24.38
N ILE A 337 13.67 31.98 23.53
CA ILE A 337 14.75 32.97 23.76
C ILE A 337 14.49 33.79 25.03
N ALA A 338 13.24 34.10 25.33
CA ALA A 338 12.89 34.83 26.56
C ALA A 338 13.14 34.00 27.83
N GLU A 339 12.98 32.67 27.77
CA GLU A 339 13.18 31.77 28.91
C GLU A 339 14.65 31.32 29.06
N TYR A 340 15.33 31.03 27.95
CA TYR A 340 16.65 30.38 27.93
C TYR A 340 17.79 31.23 27.33
N ASP A 341 17.55 32.52 27.07
CA ASP A 341 18.46 33.51 26.48
C ASP A 341 18.86 33.27 25.00
N GLU A 342 19.03 32.02 24.58
CA GLU A 342 19.35 31.63 23.21
C GLU A 342 18.72 30.29 22.84
N LEU A 343 18.44 30.09 21.55
CA LEU A 343 18.01 28.78 21.04
C LEU A 343 19.23 27.99 20.58
N SER A 344 19.41 26.80 21.16
CA SER A 344 20.45 25.86 20.73
C SER A 344 20.26 25.49 19.26
N PRO A 345 21.36 25.38 18.48
CA PRO A 345 21.27 24.99 17.06
C PRO A 345 21.04 23.49 16.85
N LEU A 346 21.00 22.70 17.94
CA LEU A 346 20.68 21.27 17.88
C LEU A 346 19.23 21.05 17.40
N PRO A 347 18.97 19.94 16.68
CA PRO A 347 17.64 19.60 16.19
C PRO A 347 16.68 19.15 17.31
N PHE A 348 15.40 18.97 16.98
CA PHE A 348 14.36 18.29 17.78
C PHE A 348 13.81 19.02 19.01
N ILE A 349 14.28 20.23 19.32
CA ILE A 349 13.80 21.01 20.47
C ILE A 349 12.34 21.46 20.28
N ARG A 350 11.95 21.80 19.04
CA ARG A 350 10.58 22.24 18.70
C ARG A 350 9.61 21.07 18.64
N GLU A 351 10.06 19.97 18.08
CA GLU A 351 9.36 18.71 17.95
C GLU A 351 9.02 18.15 19.34
N ALA A 352 9.97 18.22 20.30
CA ALA A 352 9.71 17.83 21.68
C ALA A 352 8.74 18.77 22.42
N TYR A 353 8.78 20.07 22.11
CA TYR A 353 7.77 21.02 22.59
C TYR A 353 6.38 20.65 22.05
N ASP A 354 6.27 20.39 20.75
CA ASP A 354 5.02 20.05 20.07
C ASP A 354 4.42 18.73 20.58
N ALA A 355 5.26 17.70 20.76
CA ALA A 355 4.84 16.42 21.35
C ALA A 355 4.22 16.61 22.75
N ALA A 356 4.86 17.40 23.61
CA ALA A 356 4.37 17.64 24.97
C ALA A 356 3.08 18.47 24.99
N ILE A 357 2.95 19.46 24.10
CA ILE A 357 1.70 20.21 23.93
C ILE A 357 0.57 19.29 23.46
N ALA A 358 0.81 18.45 22.46
CA ALA A 358 -0.19 17.55 21.91
C ALA A 358 -0.75 16.58 22.97
N VAL A 359 0.12 16.01 23.82
CA VAL A 359 -0.31 15.19 24.97
C VAL A 359 -1.23 15.99 25.91
N GLY A 360 -0.87 17.23 26.23
CA GLY A 360 -1.66 18.09 27.11
C GLY A 360 -3.03 18.45 26.52
N LEU A 361 -3.07 18.81 25.24
CA LEU A 361 -4.31 19.15 24.53
C LEU A 361 -5.21 17.93 24.36
N ALA A 362 -4.64 16.76 24.02
CA ALA A 362 -5.38 15.51 23.91
C ALA A 362 -6.02 15.09 25.24
N ALA A 363 -5.30 15.22 26.37
CA ALA A 363 -5.86 14.96 27.69
C ALA A 363 -6.99 15.95 28.07
N GLU A 364 -6.86 17.23 27.72
CA GLU A 364 -7.92 18.22 27.93
C GLU A 364 -9.16 17.89 27.07
N LEU A 365 -8.97 17.56 25.79
CA LEU A 365 -10.03 17.13 24.86
C LEU A 365 -10.76 15.88 25.35
N ALA A 366 -10.00 14.90 25.84
CA ALA A 366 -10.54 13.67 26.41
C ALA A 366 -11.33 13.91 27.72
N GLY A 367 -11.10 15.03 28.41
CA GLY A 367 -11.59 15.25 29.76
C GLY A 367 -11.02 14.25 30.78
N SER A 368 -9.88 13.63 30.45
CA SER A 368 -9.29 12.51 31.20
C SER A 368 -7.77 12.46 31.00
N VAL A 369 -7.04 12.05 32.04
CA VAL A 369 -5.61 11.70 31.93
C VAL A 369 -5.39 10.21 31.69
N ASP A 370 -6.45 9.43 31.47
CA ASP A 370 -6.32 8.02 31.09
C ASP A 370 -5.55 7.86 29.78
N SER A 371 -4.56 6.97 29.75
CA SER A 371 -3.60 6.84 28.65
C SER A 371 -4.26 6.47 27.31
N ASP A 372 -5.24 5.55 27.32
CA ASP A 372 -6.00 5.17 26.13
C ASP A 372 -6.81 6.37 25.62
N ALA A 373 -7.42 7.13 26.54
CA ALA A 373 -8.17 8.33 26.19
C ALA A 373 -7.30 9.44 25.62
N ILE A 374 -6.06 9.59 26.10
CA ILE A 374 -5.07 10.50 25.52
C ILE A 374 -4.74 10.06 24.10
N ARG A 375 -4.37 8.78 23.89
CA ARG A 375 -4.09 8.21 22.56
C ARG A 375 -5.22 8.51 21.58
N ASP A 376 -6.46 8.19 21.96
CA ASP A 376 -7.66 8.36 21.12
C ASP A 376 -7.91 9.82 20.70
N ASN A 377 -7.32 10.79 21.41
CA ASN A 377 -7.49 12.21 21.15
C ASN A 377 -6.23 12.91 20.61
N LEU A 378 -5.10 12.21 20.45
CA LEU A 378 -3.87 12.80 19.91
C LEU A 378 -4.09 13.39 18.52
N ARG A 379 -4.66 12.60 17.60
CA ARG A 379 -4.98 13.07 16.24
C ARG A 379 -5.98 14.22 16.24
N ASN A 380 -7.00 14.16 17.10
CA ASN A 380 -8.03 15.21 17.21
C ASN A 380 -7.51 16.53 17.78
N ALA A 381 -6.37 16.53 18.48
CA ALA A 381 -5.77 17.74 19.02
C ALA A 381 -5.07 18.59 17.96
N ALA A 382 -4.72 18.00 16.82
CA ALA A 382 -3.88 18.61 15.80
C ALA A 382 -4.38 18.32 14.37
N ALA A 383 -5.69 18.16 14.18
CA ALA A 383 -6.28 17.91 12.87
C ALA A 383 -7.59 18.71 12.66
N PRO A 384 -7.92 19.09 11.41
CA PRO A 384 -9.20 19.68 11.03
C PRO A 384 -10.42 18.80 11.44
N PRO A 385 -11.61 19.37 11.70
CA PRO A 385 -12.08 20.71 11.33
C PRO A 385 -12.01 21.79 12.45
N GLY A 386 -11.06 21.69 13.39
CA GLY A 386 -10.92 22.65 14.49
C GLY A 386 -10.45 24.06 14.07
N GLU A 387 -10.64 25.06 14.94
CA GLU A 387 -10.04 26.37 14.74
C GLU A 387 -8.52 26.28 14.97
N SER A 388 -7.74 26.76 14.02
CA SER A 388 -6.29 26.70 14.10
C SER A 388 -5.76 27.52 15.28
N VAL A 389 -4.96 26.88 16.14
CA VAL A 389 -4.35 27.48 17.33
C VAL A 389 -2.84 27.34 17.27
N SER A 390 -2.12 28.43 17.57
CA SER A 390 -0.67 28.47 17.42
C SER A 390 0.08 27.90 18.63
N ALA A 391 1.36 27.58 18.43
CA ALA A 391 2.30 27.40 19.52
C ALA A 391 2.52 28.70 20.34
N GLY A 392 3.26 28.58 21.45
CA GLY A 392 3.56 29.67 22.37
C GLY A 392 2.45 29.94 23.41
N ALA A 393 2.80 30.64 24.49
CA ALA A 393 1.94 30.78 25.67
C ALA A 393 0.51 31.28 25.37
N GLU A 394 0.35 32.26 24.48
CA GLU A 394 -0.97 32.79 24.13
C GLU A 394 -1.82 31.81 23.33
N GLY A 395 -1.21 31.11 22.36
CA GLY A 395 -1.90 30.12 21.54
C GLY A 395 -2.31 28.89 22.34
N ILE A 396 -1.45 28.41 23.25
CA ILE A 396 -1.78 27.30 24.16
C ILE A 396 -2.90 27.69 25.14
N ALA A 397 -2.89 28.92 25.66
CA ALA A 397 -4.01 29.39 26.49
C ALA A 397 -5.33 29.46 25.72
N ALA A 398 -5.30 29.94 24.47
CA ALA A 398 -6.47 29.96 23.60
C ALA A 398 -6.99 28.55 23.28
N ALA A 399 -6.09 27.61 23.01
CA ALA A 399 -6.42 26.22 22.74
C ALA A 399 -7.16 25.56 23.90
N LEU A 400 -6.62 25.68 25.13
CA LEU A 400 -7.28 25.13 26.33
C LEU A 400 -8.63 25.81 26.60
N ASP A 401 -8.73 27.13 26.44
CA ASP A 401 -10.00 27.85 26.62
C ASP A 401 -11.07 27.44 25.60
N ALA A 402 -10.67 27.18 24.35
CA ALA A 402 -11.55 26.67 23.30
C ALA A 402 -12.06 25.26 23.62
N ILE A 403 -11.16 24.34 23.99
CA ILE A 403 -11.53 22.97 24.40
C ILE A 403 -12.51 22.99 25.57
N ARG A 404 -12.23 23.79 26.61
CA ARG A 404 -13.10 23.95 27.80
C ARG A 404 -14.48 24.52 27.47
N SER A 405 -14.57 25.28 26.38
CA SER A 405 -15.83 25.83 25.87
C SER A 405 -16.60 24.85 24.99
N GLY A 406 -15.99 23.71 24.65
CA GLY A 406 -16.55 22.66 23.81
C GLY A 406 -16.29 22.86 22.31
N ASP A 407 -15.36 23.76 21.96
CA ASP A 407 -14.95 24.01 20.59
C ASP A 407 -13.85 23.02 20.17
N GLN A 408 -13.81 22.68 18.87
CA GLN A 408 -12.72 21.88 18.29
C GLN A 408 -11.54 22.78 17.95
N ILE A 409 -10.32 22.27 18.11
CA ILE A 409 -9.07 22.98 17.81
C ILE A 409 -8.26 22.22 16.77
N ASP A 410 -7.37 22.94 16.11
CA ASP A 410 -6.37 22.38 15.20
C ASP A 410 -5.00 22.97 15.60
N TYR A 411 -4.22 22.23 16.38
CA TYR A 411 -2.92 22.70 16.87
C TYR A 411 -1.87 22.75 15.75
N ALA A 412 -1.49 23.98 15.36
CA ALA A 412 -0.38 24.23 14.46
C ALA A 412 0.93 24.28 15.24
N GLY A 413 1.76 23.24 15.12
CA GLY A 413 3.02 23.10 15.86
C GLY A 413 4.09 24.15 15.54
N ALA A 414 5.08 24.23 16.42
CA ALA A 414 6.26 25.09 16.31
C ALA A 414 7.27 24.58 15.29
N ALA A 415 7.45 23.26 15.17
CA ALA A 415 8.28 22.63 14.15
C ALA A 415 7.51 22.50 12.83
N THR A 416 6.39 21.80 12.87
CA THR A 416 5.50 21.52 11.75
C THR A 416 4.08 21.24 12.25
N SER A 417 3.12 21.08 11.35
CA SER A 417 1.82 20.50 11.70
C SER A 417 1.99 19.08 12.21
N LEU A 418 1.21 18.69 13.23
CA LEU A 418 1.21 17.33 13.77
C LEU A 418 0.10 16.47 13.15
N ASP A 419 -0.26 16.73 11.89
CA ASP A 419 -1.25 15.95 11.12
C ASP A 419 -0.80 14.49 11.01
N TRP A 420 -1.11 13.72 12.05
CA TRP A 420 -0.72 12.33 12.19
C TRP A 420 -1.61 11.44 11.33
N ASP A 421 -0.99 10.57 10.54
CA ASP A 421 -1.69 9.50 9.82
C ASP A 421 -2.12 8.35 10.76
N GLY A 422 -2.66 7.29 10.16
CA GLY A 422 -3.04 6.06 10.87
C GLY A 422 -1.89 5.36 11.59
N ASN A 423 -0.65 5.58 11.17
CA ASN A 423 0.57 4.99 11.74
C ASN A 423 1.22 5.88 12.81
N GLY A 424 0.64 7.07 13.07
CA GLY A 424 1.19 8.02 14.03
C GLY A 424 2.35 8.85 13.46
N ASP A 425 2.48 8.93 12.14
CA ASP A 425 3.50 9.70 11.44
C ASP A 425 3.02 11.08 11.08
N VAL A 426 3.87 12.11 11.29
CA VAL A 426 3.57 13.43 10.73
C VAL A 426 3.60 13.35 9.22
N THR A 427 2.48 13.72 8.62
CA THR A 427 2.30 13.64 7.18
C THR A 427 2.93 14.81 6.45
N SER A 428 3.29 15.91 7.10
CA SER A 428 3.95 17.04 6.44
C SER A 428 4.99 17.71 7.32
N GLY A 429 5.93 18.41 6.69
CA GLY A 429 6.94 19.20 7.40
C GLY A 429 8.10 19.62 6.54
N TYR A 430 9.29 19.78 7.15
CA TYR A 430 10.46 20.29 6.45
C TYR A 430 11.73 19.52 6.78
N ILE A 431 12.55 19.28 5.76
CA ILE A 431 13.95 18.86 5.92
C ILE A 431 14.84 20.06 5.63
N GLY A 432 15.68 20.43 6.59
CA GLY A 432 16.68 21.47 6.47
C GLY A 432 18.01 20.93 5.97
N VAL A 433 18.63 21.64 5.03
CA VAL A 433 20.08 21.58 4.80
C VAL A 433 20.74 22.55 5.76
N TRP A 434 21.66 22.04 6.58
CA TRP A 434 22.44 22.82 7.53
C TRP A 434 23.92 22.71 7.21
N GLN A 435 24.74 23.59 7.78
CA GLN A 435 26.19 23.58 7.61
C GLN A 435 26.93 23.87 8.92
N TYR A 436 28.13 23.34 9.03
CA TYR A 436 29.11 23.81 9.99
C TYR A 436 29.73 25.13 9.50
N ALA A 437 29.62 26.21 10.27
CA ALA A 437 30.11 27.53 9.88
C ALA A 437 30.70 28.28 11.08
N ASP A 438 31.95 28.73 10.95
CA ASP A 438 32.66 29.57 11.92
C ASP A 438 32.65 29.02 13.36
N GLY A 439 32.69 27.69 13.51
CA GLY A 439 32.66 26.99 14.80
C GLY A 439 31.25 26.83 15.41
N THR A 440 30.22 27.08 14.61
CA THR A 440 28.79 26.94 14.95
C THR A 440 28.05 26.13 13.88
N ILE A 441 26.74 25.93 14.06
CA ILE A 441 25.86 25.27 13.10
C ILE A 441 24.85 26.31 12.59
N GLU A 442 24.71 26.40 11.28
CA GLU A 442 23.79 27.32 10.61
C GLU A 442 22.85 26.56 9.67
N GLU A 443 21.59 26.96 9.63
CA GLU A 443 20.66 26.46 8.62
C GLU A 443 20.87 27.21 7.29
N VAL A 444 20.91 26.47 6.19
CA VAL A 444 21.20 26.99 4.84
C VAL A 444 19.91 27.13 4.04
N SER A 445 19.08 26.10 4.05
CA SER A 445 17.81 26.05 3.34
C SER A 445 16.89 25.02 3.96
N VAL A 446 15.59 25.16 3.71
CA VAL A 446 14.57 24.18 4.11
C VAL A 446 13.79 23.76 2.88
N THR A 447 13.47 22.47 2.82
CA THR A 447 12.65 21.84 1.78
C THR A 447 11.41 21.29 2.44
N ALA A 448 10.22 21.70 1.99
CA ALA A 448 8.98 21.12 2.46
C ALA A 448 8.85 19.68 1.96
N PHE A 449 8.24 18.82 2.77
CA PHE A 449 7.80 17.50 2.36
C PHE A 449 6.33 17.33 2.77
N ASP A 450 5.64 16.49 2.01
CA ASP A 450 4.32 15.99 2.32
C ASP A 450 4.33 14.48 2.08
N LEU A 451 4.41 13.71 3.16
CA LEU A 451 4.27 12.27 3.24
C LEU A 451 2.80 11.83 3.32
N SER A 452 1.82 12.74 3.38
CA SER A 452 0.41 12.35 3.19
C SER A 452 0.16 11.73 1.80
N GLY A 453 1.12 11.88 0.88
CA GLY A 453 1.21 11.23 -0.42
C GLY A 453 2.35 10.22 -0.58
N GLY A 454 2.96 9.67 0.48
CA GLY A 454 4.14 8.80 0.32
C GLY A 454 5.42 9.56 -0.10
N PRO A 455 6.56 8.88 -0.34
CA PRO A 455 7.85 9.55 -0.55
C PRO A 455 7.92 10.21 -1.94
N MET A 456 8.02 11.54 -2.02
CA MET A 456 8.06 12.22 -3.33
C MET A 456 9.09 13.34 -3.53
N VAL A 457 9.57 13.36 -4.76
CA VAL A 457 10.44 14.34 -5.43
C VAL A 457 9.74 15.71 -5.47
N ALA A 458 10.51 16.75 -5.14
CA ALA A 458 10.06 18.12 -4.93
C ALA A 458 9.24 18.75 -6.08
N THR A 459 8.21 19.52 -5.72
CA THR A 459 7.57 20.54 -6.57
C THR A 459 7.37 21.88 -5.83
N PRO A 460 7.36 23.03 -6.55
CA PRO A 460 7.06 24.33 -5.97
C PRO A 460 5.59 24.75 -6.13
N SER A 461 5.10 25.44 -5.09
CA SER A 461 3.74 25.91 -4.79
C SER A 461 2.90 26.55 -5.91
N ALA A 462 1.58 26.37 -5.84
CA ALA A 462 0.60 27.43 -6.17
C ALA A 462 -0.77 27.28 -5.46
N SER A 463 -1.16 28.41 -4.83
CA SER A 463 -2.41 28.91 -4.24
C SER A 463 -3.79 28.26 -4.51
N ASP A 464 -4.53 28.15 -3.39
CA ASP A 464 -5.97 28.26 -3.12
C ASP A 464 -6.92 28.66 -4.27
N ASP A 465 -7.94 27.83 -4.49
CA ASP A 465 -9.33 28.27 -4.69
C ASP A 465 -10.31 27.13 -4.33
N GLN A 466 -10.99 27.27 -3.18
CA GLN A 466 -12.05 26.36 -2.73
C GLN A 466 -13.30 26.44 -3.62
N GLN A 467 -13.84 25.28 -3.99
CA GLN A 467 -15.21 25.16 -4.52
C GLN A 467 -15.96 24.02 -3.82
N SER A 468 -17.01 24.38 -3.09
CA SER A 468 -17.84 23.47 -2.29
C SER A 468 -18.60 22.46 -3.17
N ALA A 469 -18.45 21.16 -2.89
CA ALA A 469 -19.26 20.10 -3.48
C ALA A 469 -20.44 19.70 -2.57
N ALA A 470 -21.55 19.32 -3.21
CA ALA A 470 -22.86 19.10 -2.64
C ALA A 470 -23.01 17.71 -2.00
N VAL A 471 -23.95 17.61 -1.05
CA VAL A 471 -24.40 16.36 -0.40
C VAL A 471 -24.91 15.36 -1.45
N VAL A 472 -24.21 14.25 -1.63
CA VAL A 472 -24.66 13.09 -2.44
C VAL A 472 -25.28 12.02 -1.53
N ALA A 473 -26.19 11.24 -2.10
CA ALA A 473 -27.17 10.40 -1.42
C ALA A 473 -26.62 9.08 -0.84
N ASP A 474 -27.40 8.51 0.08
CA ASP A 474 -27.22 7.34 0.97
C ASP A 474 -26.99 5.96 0.29
N GLU A 475 -26.41 5.89 -0.92
CA GLU A 475 -26.27 4.64 -1.70
C GLU A 475 -24.80 4.13 -1.75
N PRO A 476 -24.54 2.81 -1.57
CA PRO A 476 -23.20 2.24 -1.69
C PRO A 476 -22.67 2.22 -3.12
N LEU A 477 -21.35 2.38 -3.29
CA LEU A 477 -20.68 2.11 -4.57
C LEU A 477 -20.70 0.59 -4.85
N LYS A 478 -21.50 0.16 -5.82
CA LYS A 478 -21.49 -1.21 -6.34
C LYS A 478 -20.52 -1.40 -7.50
N ILE A 479 -19.56 -2.30 -7.36
CA ILE A 479 -18.64 -2.74 -8.41
C ILE A 479 -19.06 -4.14 -8.87
N GLY A 480 -19.26 -4.31 -10.17
CA GLY A 480 -19.49 -5.61 -10.78
C GLY A 480 -18.17 -6.33 -11.04
N LEU A 481 -18.10 -7.64 -10.83
CA LEU A 481 -17.01 -8.49 -11.33
C LEU A 481 -17.58 -9.49 -12.33
N LEU A 482 -17.15 -9.40 -13.58
CA LEU A 482 -17.39 -10.41 -14.61
C LEU A 482 -16.15 -11.29 -14.73
N ALA A 483 -16.25 -12.53 -14.24
CA ALA A 483 -15.15 -13.48 -14.27
C ALA A 483 -15.63 -14.89 -14.62
N ASP A 484 -14.70 -15.73 -15.05
CA ASP A 484 -14.98 -17.13 -15.39
C ASP A 484 -14.94 -17.98 -14.12
N PHE A 485 -16.11 -18.22 -13.51
CA PHE A 485 -16.25 -19.13 -12.37
C PHE A 485 -16.59 -20.56 -12.81
N SER A 486 -16.94 -20.72 -14.08
CA SER A 486 -17.10 -21.99 -14.74
C SER A 486 -16.50 -21.95 -16.15
N GLY A 487 -16.50 -23.09 -16.85
CA GLY A 487 -15.99 -23.16 -18.22
C GLY A 487 -14.45 -23.22 -18.32
N PRO A 488 -13.89 -22.93 -19.50
CA PRO A 488 -12.48 -23.18 -19.83
C PRO A 488 -11.45 -22.35 -19.03
N LEU A 489 -11.86 -21.26 -18.39
CA LEU A 489 -11.02 -20.34 -17.60
C LEU A 489 -11.35 -20.38 -16.09
N ALA A 490 -12.05 -21.42 -15.62
CA ALA A 490 -12.56 -21.49 -14.24
C ALA A 490 -11.46 -21.44 -13.15
N GLU A 491 -10.21 -21.74 -13.48
CA GLU A 491 -9.06 -21.63 -12.57
C GLU A 491 -8.77 -20.17 -12.18
N PHE A 492 -8.92 -19.24 -13.12
CA PHE A 492 -8.50 -17.84 -12.96
C PHE A 492 -9.53 -16.99 -12.22
N GLY A 493 -10.83 -17.21 -12.45
CA GLY A 493 -11.90 -16.37 -11.91
C GLY A 493 -11.86 -16.22 -10.38
N PRO A 494 -11.76 -17.30 -9.59
CA PRO A 494 -11.63 -17.22 -8.14
C PRO A 494 -10.38 -16.46 -7.67
N SER A 495 -9.24 -16.64 -8.35
CA SER A 495 -8.00 -15.94 -8.00
C SER A 495 -8.05 -14.45 -8.35
N ILE A 496 -8.77 -14.06 -9.39
CA ILE A 496 -8.97 -12.65 -9.75
C ILE A 496 -9.95 -11.99 -8.77
N GLN A 497 -10.96 -12.74 -8.31
CA GLN A 497 -11.91 -12.26 -7.31
C GLN A 497 -11.23 -11.86 -6.00
N THR A 498 -10.22 -12.60 -5.53
CA THR A 498 -9.51 -12.25 -4.28
C THR A 498 -8.78 -10.90 -4.38
N GLY A 499 -8.23 -10.55 -5.55
CA GLY A 499 -7.66 -9.22 -5.78
C GLY A 499 -8.70 -8.10 -5.64
N VAL A 500 -9.88 -8.28 -6.26
CA VAL A 500 -10.99 -7.32 -6.16
C VAL A 500 -11.56 -7.24 -4.75
N GLU A 501 -11.68 -8.36 -4.05
CA GLU A 501 -12.15 -8.40 -2.66
C GLU A 501 -11.20 -7.67 -1.71
N LEU A 502 -9.88 -7.83 -1.89
CA LEU A 502 -8.88 -7.10 -1.12
C LEU A 502 -8.98 -5.59 -1.35
N ALA A 503 -9.11 -5.15 -2.61
CA ALA A 503 -9.31 -3.75 -2.95
C ALA A 503 -10.57 -3.18 -2.29
N ILE A 504 -11.70 -3.87 -2.39
CA ILE A 504 -12.96 -3.46 -1.77
C ILE A 504 -12.86 -3.41 -0.25
N LYS A 505 -12.15 -4.36 0.36
CA LYS A 505 -11.89 -4.35 1.80
C LYS A 505 -11.12 -3.09 2.18
N GLN A 506 -10.04 -2.77 1.49
CA GLN A 506 -9.20 -1.60 1.80
C GLN A 506 -9.90 -0.27 1.50
N LEU A 507 -10.71 -0.19 0.44
CA LEU A 507 -11.59 0.96 0.19
C LEU A 507 -12.59 1.16 1.34
N ASN A 508 -13.15 0.08 1.90
CA ASN A 508 -14.07 0.15 3.03
C ASN A 508 -13.37 0.49 4.35
N ASP A 509 -12.19 -0.08 4.59
CA ASP A 509 -11.37 0.20 5.78
C ASP A 509 -10.89 1.67 5.76
N GLY A 510 -10.63 2.23 4.57
CA GLY A 510 -10.36 3.65 4.34
C GLY A 510 -11.56 4.60 4.49
N GLY A 511 -12.67 4.14 5.08
CA GLY A 511 -13.88 4.95 5.33
C GLY A 511 -14.95 4.85 4.25
N GLY A 512 -14.74 4.04 3.21
CA GLY A 512 -15.65 3.88 2.09
C GLY A 512 -15.58 5.04 1.08
N VAL A 513 -16.25 4.86 -0.04
CA VAL A 513 -16.32 5.86 -1.11
C VAL A 513 -17.51 6.78 -0.88
N LEU A 514 -17.27 8.09 -0.85
CA LEU A 514 -18.22 9.14 -0.50
C LEU A 514 -18.86 8.91 0.89
N GLY A 515 -18.13 8.26 1.80
CA GLY A 515 -18.62 7.88 3.13
C GLY A 515 -19.59 6.69 3.12
N HIS A 516 -19.67 5.95 2.01
CA HIS A 516 -20.53 4.79 1.84
C HIS A 516 -19.73 3.52 1.53
N PRO A 517 -20.20 2.34 1.96
CA PRO A 517 -19.47 1.10 1.73
C PRO A 517 -19.45 0.72 0.24
N VAL A 518 -18.36 0.11 -0.19
CA VAL A 518 -18.19 -0.50 -1.51
C VAL A 518 -18.67 -1.94 -1.46
N GLN A 519 -19.44 -2.35 -2.47
CA GLN A 519 -20.03 -3.70 -2.57
C GLN A 519 -19.62 -4.39 -3.86
N LEU A 520 -19.20 -5.65 -3.75
CA LEU A 520 -18.94 -6.52 -4.89
C LEU A 520 -20.22 -7.25 -5.34
N VAL A 521 -20.45 -7.29 -6.65
CA VAL A 521 -21.48 -8.14 -7.26
C VAL A 521 -20.88 -8.95 -8.40
N THR A 522 -20.89 -10.27 -8.30
CA THR A 522 -20.23 -11.14 -9.28
C THR A 522 -21.19 -11.65 -10.36
N GLY A 523 -20.66 -11.95 -11.55
CA GLY A 523 -21.35 -12.62 -12.65
C GLY A 523 -20.40 -13.59 -13.37
N ASP A 524 -20.87 -14.81 -13.64
CA ASP A 524 -20.09 -15.86 -14.30
C ASP A 524 -20.19 -15.76 -15.82
N THR A 525 -19.07 -15.51 -16.49
CA THR A 525 -19.02 -15.41 -17.96
C THR A 525 -18.91 -16.77 -18.65
N ALA A 526 -18.39 -17.80 -17.98
CA ALA A 526 -18.19 -19.15 -18.50
C ALA A 526 -17.45 -19.26 -19.86
N LEU A 527 -16.67 -18.25 -20.22
CA LEU A 527 -16.11 -18.00 -21.55
C LEU A 527 -17.17 -18.14 -22.66
N ASP A 528 -18.39 -17.63 -22.41
CA ASP A 528 -19.50 -17.64 -23.36
C ASP A 528 -20.04 -16.22 -23.57
N PRO A 529 -19.97 -15.66 -24.80
CA PRO A 529 -20.45 -14.31 -25.07
C PRO A 529 -21.94 -14.08 -24.77
N THR A 530 -22.79 -15.10 -24.93
CA THR A 530 -24.23 -14.95 -24.67
C THR A 530 -24.47 -14.83 -23.18
N GLN A 531 -23.90 -15.75 -22.40
CA GLN A 531 -23.99 -15.70 -20.94
C GLN A 531 -23.37 -14.42 -20.38
N ALA A 532 -22.18 -14.03 -20.85
CA ALA A 532 -21.51 -12.80 -20.42
C ALA A 532 -22.36 -11.56 -20.66
N THR A 533 -23.01 -11.42 -21.82
CA THR A 533 -23.90 -10.28 -22.10
C THR A 533 -25.20 -10.34 -21.30
N GLU A 534 -25.72 -11.52 -20.97
CA GLU A 534 -26.86 -11.70 -20.07
C GLU A 534 -26.52 -11.30 -18.62
N GLU A 535 -25.37 -11.75 -18.11
CA GLU A 535 -24.88 -11.37 -16.77
C GLU A 535 -24.54 -9.88 -16.70
N THR A 536 -23.96 -9.30 -17.74
CA THR A 536 -23.73 -7.85 -17.83
C THR A 536 -25.06 -7.08 -17.71
N ARG A 537 -26.11 -7.48 -18.45
CA ARG A 537 -27.43 -6.85 -18.32
C ARG A 537 -27.99 -7.02 -16.91
N ARG A 538 -27.81 -8.18 -16.27
CA ARG A 538 -28.23 -8.37 -14.87
C ARG A 538 -27.51 -7.42 -13.93
N LEU A 539 -26.18 -7.34 -14.00
CA LEU A 539 -25.37 -6.44 -13.18
C LEU A 539 -25.82 -4.98 -13.36
N ILE A 540 -26.06 -4.55 -14.60
CA ILE A 540 -26.42 -3.16 -14.92
C ILE A 540 -27.88 -2.83 -14.58
N GLU A 541 -28.83 -3.67 -14.99
CA GLU A 541 -30.27 -3.37 -14.97
C GLU A 541 -30.95 -3.83 -13.67
N VAL A 542 -30.45 -4.90 -13.04
CA VAL A 542 -31.05 -5.49 -11.83
C VAL A 542 -30.28 -5.08 -10.59
N GLU A 543 -28.95 -5.23 -10.61
CA GLU A 543 -28.10 -4.98 -9.43
C GLU A 543 -27.72 -3.50 -9.30
N GLY A 544 -27.71 -2.78 -10.43
CA GLY A 544 -27.40 -1.37 -10.49
C GLY A 544 -25.92 -1.08 -10.21
N VAL A 545 -25.01 -1.88 -10.77
CA VAL A 545 -23.56 -1.62 -10.62
C VAL A 545 -23.17 -0.29 -11.29
N HIS A 546 -22.15 0.36 -10.76
CA HIS A 546 -21.65 1.65 -11.26
C HIS A 546 -20.50 1.48 -12.26
N ALA A 547 -19.66 0.47 -12.04
CA ALA A 547 -18.58 0.07 -12.94
C ALA A 547 -18.38 -1.45 -12.87
N ILE A 548 -17.63 -2.01 -13.82
CA ILE A 548 -17.36 -3.44 -13.93
C ILE A 548 -15.84 -3.66 -14.02
N VAL A 549 -15.31 -4.57 -13.20
CA VAL A 549 -14.00 -5.21 -13.37
C VAL A 549 -14.19 -6.53 -14.13
N GLY A 550 -13.31 -6.81 -15.09
CA GLY A 550 -13.48 -7.87 -16.08
C GLY A 550 -14.35 -7.42 -17.27
N PRO A 551 -14.63 -8.26 -18.28
CA PRO A 551 -14.34 -9.69 -18.38
C PRO A 551 -12.87 -10.05 -18.56
N LEU A 552 -12.55 -11.35 -18.48
CA LEU A 552 -11.17 -11.85 -18.49
C LEU A 552 -10.62 -12.03 -19.90
N ALA A 553 -11.39 -12.65 -20.80
CA ALA A 553 -10.95 -12.92 -22.16
C ALA A 553 -11.27 -11.76 -23.12
N SER A 554 -10.36 -11.47 -24.05
CA SER A 554 -10.50 -10.38 -25.03
C SER A 554 -11.78 -10.49 -25.88
N SER A 555 -12.13 -11.71 -26.31
CA SER A 555 -13.35 -11.97 -27.09
C SER A 555 -14.63 -11.70 -26.31
N ILE A 556 -14.63 -11.97 -25.00
CA ILE A 556 -15.76 -11.71 -24.11
C ILE A 556 -15.86 -10.22 -23.78
N THR A 557 -14.72 -9.57 -23.55
CA THR A 557 -14.64 -8.13 -23.26
C THR A 557 -15.21 -7.31 -24.41
N LEU A 558 -14.78 -7.57 -25.65
CA LEU A 558 -15.35 -6.91 -26.84
C LEU A 558 -16.85 -7.14 -26.94
N ALA A 559 -17.32 -8.39 -26.76
CA ALA A 559 -18.74 -8.69 -26.84
C ALA A 559 -19.57 -7.96 -25.77
N VAL A 560 -19.09 -7.87 -24.53
CA VAL A 560 -19.76 -7.19 -23.42
C VAL A 560 -19.81 -5.68 -23.62
N VAL A 561 -18.67 -5.08 -23.99
CA VAL A 561 -18.53 -3.64 -24.19
C VAL A 561 -19.39 -3.17 -25.37
N GLU A 562 -19.17 -3.75 -26.55
CA GLU A 562 -19.80 -3.29 -27.79
C GLU A 562 -21.32 -3.52 -27.82
N SER A 563 -21.83 -4.51 -27.08
CA SER A 563 -23.25 -4.89 -27.16
C SER A 563 -24.10 -4.50 -25.94
N VAL A 564 -23.48 -4.12 -24.82
CA VAL A 564 -24.20 -3.81 -23.58
C VAL A 564 -23.58 -2.63 -22.83
N ALA A 565 -22.33 -2.72 -22.41
CA ALA A 565 -21.79 -1.81 -21.40
C ALA A 565 -21.59 -0.38 -21.92
N ALA A 566 -21.03 -0.22 -23.13
CA ALA A 566 -20.82 1.09 -23.74
C ALA A 566 -22.16 1.82 -24.00
N ASP A 567 -23.15 1.12 -24.55
CA ASP A 567 -24.51 1.65 -24.78
C ASP A 567 -25.21 2.05 -23.46
N ALA A 568 -24.90 1.35 -22.37
CA ALA A 568 -25.42 1.63 -21.02
C ALA A 568 -24.60 2.69 -20.26
N GLY A 569 -23.50 3.17 -20.82
CA GLY A 569 -22.56 4.12 -20.20
C GLY A 569 -21.95 3.57 -18.92
N VAL A 570 -21.59 2.28 -18.90
CA VAL A 570 -20.95 1.61 -17.75
C VAL A 570 -19.49 1.37 -18.08
N LEU A 571 -18.60 1.92 -17.25
CA LEU A 571 -17.16 1.69 -17.32
C LEU A 571 -16.83 0.21 -17.12
N VAL A 572 -15.97 -0.32 -17.97
CA VAL A 572 -15.43 -1.68 -17.93
C VAL A 572 -13.90 -1.59 -17.89
N ILE A 573 -13.29 -2.11 -16.83
CA ILE A 573 -11.82 -2.26 -16.75
C ILE A 573 -11.49 -3.75 -16.75
N SER A 574 -10.90 -4.25 -17.83
CA SER A 574 -10.44 -5.64 -17.88
C SER A 574 -9.04 -5.79 -17.28
N PRO A 575 -8.84 -6.67 -16.28
CA PRO A 575 -7.51 -6.92 -15.73
C PRO A 575 -6.69 -7.93 -16.53
N SER A 576 -7.25 -8.57 -17.57
CA SER A 576 -6.57 -9.68 -18.26
C SER A 576 -6.84 -9.78 -19.77
N ALA A 577 -7.61 -8.85 -20.35
CA ALA A 577 -7.82 -8.83 -21.79
C ALA A 577 -6.65 -8.09 -22.48
N THR A 578 -5.78 -8.85 -23.13
CA THR A 578 -4.48 -8.37 -23.66
C THR A 578 -4.49 -8.03 -25.16
N SER A 579 -5.54 -8.41 -25.90
CA SER A 579 -5.57 -8.29 -27.36
C SER A 579 -5.33 -6.83 -27.83
N PRO A 580 -4.54 -6.59 -28.88
CA PRO A 580 -4.39 -5.27 -29.48
C PRO A 580 -5.69 -4.76 -30.15
N GLN A 581 -6.69 -5.64 -30.33
CA GLN A 581 -7.99 -5.25 -30.87
C GLN A 581 -8.81 -4.40 -29.90
N LEU A 582 -8.52 -4.47 -28.59
CA LEU A 582 -9.20 -3.69 -27.56
C LEU A 582 -8.92 -2.19 -27.72
N THR A 583 -7.67 -1.84 -28.07
CA THR A 583 -7.20 -0.47 -28.34
C THR A 583 -8.04 0.27 -29.39
N ILE A 584 -8.68 -0.46 -30.30
CA ILE A 584 -9.45 0.12 -31.41
C ILE A 584 -10.94 -0.26 -31.37
N ALA A 585 -11.42 -0.74 -30.22
CA ALA A 585 -12.81 -1.08 -30.02
C ALA A 585 -13.71 0.17 -30.13
N ASP A 586 -14.95 -0.02 -30.61
CA ASP A 586 -15.96 1.05 -30.61
C ASP A 586 -16.67 1.04 -29.26
N ASP A 587 -16.04 1.65 -28.26
CA ASP A 587 -16.38 1.53 -26.84
C ASP A 587 -16.97 2.82 -26.23
N ASN A 588 -16.92 3.94 -26.96
CA ASN A 588 -17.24 5.28 -26.48
C ASN A 588 -16.46 5.69 -25.21
N ASP A 589 -15.18 5.32 -25.11
CA ASP A 589 -14.28 5.60 -23.96
C ASP A 589 -14.80 4.96 -22.66
N PHE A 590 -15.39 3.76 -22.75
CA PHE A 590 -15.87 3.00 -21.59
C PHE A 590 -15.12 1.68 -21.38
N LEU A 591 -14.12 1.37 -22.21
CA LEU A 591 -13.26 0.21 -22.05
C LEU A 591 -11.84 0.66 -21.71
N PHE A 592 -11.34 0.12 -20.61
CA PHE A 592 -9.97 0.25 -20.15
C PHE A 592 -9.42 -1.14 -19.86
N ARG A 593 -8.09 -1.27 -19.82
CA ARG A 593 -7.43 -2.47 -19.28
C ARG A 593 -6.37 -2.09 -18.27
N SER A 594 -6.26 -2.81 -17.16
CA SER A 594 -5.19 -2.64 -16.17
C SER A 594 -4.00 -3.59 -16.41
N THR A 595 -3.96 -4.23 -17.59
CA THR A 595 -2.89 -5.13 -18.02
C THR A 595 -2.24 -4.63 -19.31
N VAL A 596 -1.03 -5.11 -19.57
CA VAL A 596 -0.24 -4.76 -20.76
C VAL A 596 -0.76 -5.48 -22.00
N SER A 597 -0.68 -4.83 -23.16
CA SER A 597 -1.10 -5.43 -24.43
C SER A 597 -0.20 -6.56 -24.93
N ASP A 598 -0.77 -7.51 -25.66
CA ASP A 598 -0.05 -8.50 -26.48
C ASP A 598 0.89 -7.85 -27.50
N ALA A 599 0.64 -6.59 -27.89
CA ALA A 599 1.56 -5.83 -28.73
C ALA A 599 2.96 -5.68 -28.09
N ALA A 600 3.03 -5.68 -26.75
CA ALA A 600 4.28 -5.72 -25.98
C ALA A 600 4.76 -7.15 -25.72
N GLN A 601 3.83 -8.08 -25.41
CA GLN A 601 4.18 -9.45 -25.06
C GLN A 601 4.71 -10.27 -26.24
N GLY A 602 4.15 -10.09 -27.44
CA GLY A 602 4.59 -10.80 -28.65
C GLY A 602 6.09 -10.66 -28.93
N PRO A 603 6.67 -9.45 -28.91
CA PRO A 603 8.11 -9.24 -28.99
C PRO A 603 8.93 -9.95 -27.90
N VAL A 604 8.46 -9.96 -26.65
CA VAL A 604 9.16 -10.66 -25.55
C VAL A 604 9.09 -12.17 -25.73
N LEU A 605 7.97 -12.71 -26.23
CA LEU A 605 7.84 -14.12 -26.58
C LEU A 605 8.76 -14.53 -27.74
N ALA A 606 8.88 -13.67 -28.76
CA ALA A 606 9.83 -13.85 -29.86
C ALA A 606 11.28 -13.82 -29.36
N GLN A 607 11.61 -12.91 -28.44
CA GLN A 607 12.93 -12.84 -27.83
C GLN A 607 13.22 -14.09 -26.98
N LEU A 608 12.27 -14.55 -26.16
CA LEU A 608 12.38 -15.78 -25.39
C LEU A 608 12.65 -17.00 -26.29
N ALA A 609 11.91 -17.16 -27.38
CA ALA A 609 12.12 -18.25 -28.32
C ALA A 609 13.52 -18.20 -28.97
N ALA A 610 14.04 -17.01 -29.26
CA ALA A 610 15.39 -16.85 -29.80
C ALA A 610 16.48 -17.14 -28.76
N ASP A 611 16.27 -16.74 -27.49
CA ASP A 611 17.22 -16.95 -26.40
C ASP A 611 17.32 -18.42 -25.98
N GLU A 612 16.23 -19.18 -26.08
CA GLU A 612 16.25 -20.64 -25.97
C GLU A 612 16.92 -21.33 -27.17
N GLY A 613 17.24 -20.57 -28.22
CA GLY A 613 18.01 -21.02 -29.38
C GLY A 613 17.17 -21.64 -30.49
N TYR A 614 15.85 -21.48 -30.46
CA TYR A 614 14.97 -21.96 -31.52
C TYR A 614 15.10 -21.10 -32.77
N THR A 615 14.92 -21.74 -33.92
CA THR A 615 15.02 -21.13 -35.25
C THR A 615 13.83 -21.45 -36.14
N ASN A 616 13.16 -22.58 -35.89
CA ASN A 616 11.88 -22.94 -36.49
C ASN A 616 10.87 -23.31 -35.42
N VAL A 617 9.74 -22.62 -35.35
CA VAL A 617 8.74 -22.80 -34.29
C VAL A 617 7.38 -23.22 -34.85
N GLY A 618 6.67 -24.08 -34.14
CA GLY A 618 5.24 -24.31 -34.36
C GLY A 618 4.46 -23.35 -33.46
N VAL A 619 3.41 -22.72 -33.96
CA VAL A 619 2.55 -21.85 -33.15
C VAL A 619 1.12 -22.34 -33.29
N ILE A 620 0.52 -22.78 -32.18
CA ILE A 620 -0.93 -23.04 -32.11
C ILE A 620 -1.57 -21.90 -31.34
N PHE A 621 -2.59 -21.30 -31.95
CA PHE A 621 -3.30 -20.16 -31.37
C PHE A 621 -4.81 -20.28 -31.53
N LEU A 622 -5.57 -19.82 -30.54
CA LEU A 622 -7.02 -19.76 -30.62
C LEU A 622 -7.47 -18.85 -31.77
N ASN A 623 -8.46 -19.29 -32.54
CA ASN A 623 -9.08 -18.51 -33.61
C ASN A 623 -10.07 -17.48 -33.04
N ASP A 624 -9.57 -16.57 -32.21
CA ASP A 624 -10.32 -15.49 -31.59
C ASP A 624 -9.43 -14.23 -31.44
N PRO A 625 -10.00 -13.07 -31.06
CA PRO A 625 -9.24 -11.84 -30.86
C PRO A 625 -7.98 -11.96 -29.97
N TYR A 626 -8.00 -12.81 -28.95
CA TYR A 626 -6.84 -13.02 -28.08
C TYR A 626 -5.76 -13.82 -28.80
N GLY A 627 -6.08 -15.05 -29.21
CA GLY A 627 -5.09 -15.94 -29.81
C GLY A 627 -4.52 -15.38 -31.11
N GLN A 628 -5.37 -14.77 -31.95
CA GLN A 628 -4.94 -14.14 -33.19
C GLN A 628 -4.08 -12.89 -32.93
N GLY A 629 -4.45 -12.07 -31.95
CA GLY A 629 -3.72 -10.84 -31.62
C GLY A 629 -2.28 -11.11 -31.18
N LEU A 630 -2.10 -12.05 -30.24
CA LEU A 630 -0.78 -12.41 -29.75
C LEU A 630 0.06 -13.16 -30.80
N ALA A 631 -0.56 -14.04 -31.60
CA ALA A 631 0.13 -14.73 -32.69
C ALA A 631 0.65 -13.76 -33.76
N GLU A 632 -0.13 -12.75 -34.13
CA GLU A 632 0.27 -11.70 -35.08
C GLU A 632 1.39 -10.81 -34.51
N ALA A 633 1.30 -10.43 -33.23
CA ALA A 633 2.35 -9.65 -32.56
C ALA A 633 3.68 -10.42 -32.46
N PHE A 634 3.62 -11.72 -32.14
CA PHE A 634 4.76 -12.62 -32.18
C PHE A 634 5.35 -12.73 -33.60
N GLU A 635 4.53 -13.03 -34.61
CA GLU A 635 4.98 -13.21 -36.00
C GLU A 635 5.66 -11.94 -36.53
N ALA A 636 5.15 -10.76 -36.16
CA ALA A 636 5.73 -9.48 -36.54
C ALA A 636 7.15 -9.27 -35.96
N ALA A 637 7.45 -9.81 -34.78
CA ALA A 637 8.73 -9.70 -34.11
C ALA A 637 9.68 -10.88 -34.39
N TRP A 638 9.15 -12.03 -34.82
CA TRP A 638 9.92 -13.26 -34.99
C TRP A 638 10.88 -13.20 -36.19
N GLY A 639 12.14 -13.58 -35.94
CA GLY A 639 13.21 -13.58 -36.94
C GLY A 639 13.48 -14.92 -37.63
N GLY A 640 12.82 -16.00 -37.21
CA GLY A 640 12.99 -17.36 -37.69
C GLY A 640 11.85 -17.85 -38.60
N ASP A 641 11.83 -19.15 -38.87
CA ASP A 641 10.70 -19.80 -39.54
C ASP A 641 9.59 -20.10 -38.50
N ALA A 642 8.33 -19.99 -38.89
CA ALA A 642 7.19 -20.29 -38.02
C ALA A 642 6.03 -20.93 -38.79
N ASN A 643 5.42 -21.97 -38.21
CA ASN A 643 4.18 -22.56 -38.70
C ASN A 643 3.01 -22.11 -37.82
N LEU A 644 2.33 -21.04 -38.21
CA LEU A 644 1.16 -20.53 -37.51
C LEU A 644 -0.10 -21.34 -37.86
N VAL A 645 -0.74 -21.91 -36.84
CA VAL A 645 -1.92 -22.75 -36.97
C VAL A 645 -3.02 -22.30 -36.01
N SER A 646 -4.10 -21.77 -36.58
CA SER A 646 -5.29 -21.39 -35.82
C SER A 646 -6.10 -22.63 -35.41
N ILE A 647 -6.60 -22.67 -34.18
CA ILE A 647 -7.50 -23.72 -33.70
C ILE A 647 -8.87 -23.16 -33.31
N GLU A 648 -9.93 -23.90 -33.61
CA GLU A 648 -11.25 -23.68 -33.00
C GLU A 648 -11.28 -24.29 -31.60
N PRO A 649 -11.92 -23.66 -30.59
CA PRO A 649 -11.96 -24.19 -29.23
C PRO A 649 -12.82 -25.46 -29.09
N ARG A 650 -12.71 -26.15 -27.95
CA ARG A 650 -13.54 -27.30 -27.55
C ARG A 650 -13.57 -28.47 -28.55
N GLN A 651 -12.48 -28.70 -29.30
CA GLN A 651 -12.37 -29.90 -30.14
C GLN A 651 -11.99 -31.13 -29.31
N ALA A 652 -12.37 -32.31 -29.82
CA ALA A 652 -12.01 -33.58 -29.16
C ALA A 652 -10.56 -34.01 -29.42
N SER A 653 -9.90 -33.40 -30.41
CA SER A 653 -8.53 -33.67 -30.84
C SER A 653 -8.05 -32.51 -31.71
N TYR A 654 -6.76 -32.21 -31.67
CA TYR A 654 -6.08 -31.18 -32.46
C TYR A 654 -4.92 -31.76 -33.28
N LEU A 655 -4.94 -33.08 -33.52
CA LEU A 655 -3.82 -33.78 -34.14
C LEU A 655 -3.47 -33.28 -35.55
N ALA A 656 -4.46 -32.84 -36.33
CA ALA A 656 -4.20 -32.34 -37.68
C ALA A 656 -3.45 -30.99 -37.62
N GLU A 657 -3.84 -30.14 -36.68
CA GLU A 657 -3.26 -28.84 -36.41
C GLU A 657 -1.86 -28.97 -35.82
N LEU A 658 -1.65 -29.93 -34.90
CA LEU A 658 -0.32 -30.29 -34.40
C LEU A 658 0.61 -30.79 -35.50
N GLN A 659 0.12 -31.63 -36.41
CA GLN A 659 0.91 -32.09 -37.56
C GLN A 659 1.31 -30.93 -38.47
N GLN A 660 0.42 -29.95 -38.68
CA GLN A 660 0.72 -28.75 -39.44
C GLN A 660 1.70 -27.84 -38.71
N ALA A 661 1.58 -27.69 -37.39
CA ALA A 661 2.52 -26.90 -36.59
C ALA A 661 3.93 -27.52 -36.58
N ALA A 662 4.01 -28.86 -36.65
CA ALA A 662 5.26 -29.62 -36.72
C ALA A 662 5.92 -29.64 -38.11
N ASP A 663 5.30 -29.06 -39.14
CA ASP A 663 5.88 -29.02 -40.48
C ASP A 663 7.26 -28.32 -40.48
N ASN A 664 8.06 -28.56 -41.52
CA ASN A 664 9.40 -27.98 -41.67
C ASN A 664 10.38 -28.29 -40.52
N ASP A 665 10.11 -29.32 -39.71
CA ASP A 665 10.90 -29.70 -38.52
C ASP A 665 10.89 -28.60 -37.44
N ALA A 666 9.70 -28.15 -37.03
CA ALA A 666 9.57 -27.20 -35.92
C ALA A 666 10.13 -27.77 -34.61
N GLU A 667 10.90 -26.96 -33.90
CA GLU A 667 11.72 -27.38 -32.76
C GLU A 667 10.98 -27.27 -31.42
N VAL A 668 9.98 -26.41 -31.35
CA VAL A 668 9.19 -26.12 -30.15
C VAL A 668 7.77 -25.75 -30.56
N LEU A 669 6.79 -26.05 -29.69
CA LEU A 669 5.42 -25.58 -29.85
C LEU A 669 5.14 -24.39 -28.93
N ILE A 670 4.82 -23.24 -29.52
CA ILE A 670 4.28 -22.07 -28.82
C ILE A 670 2.77 -22.25 -28.65
N VAL A 671 2.32 -22.14 -27.40
CA VAL A 671 0.97 -22.45 -26.94
C VAL A 671 0.23 -21.16 -26.62
N ILE A 672 -0.58 -20.66 -27.56
CA ILE A 672 -1.41 -19.44 -27.39
C ILE A 672 -2.88 -19.87 -27.25
N ALA A 673 -3.19 -20.53 -26.14
CA ALA A 673 -4.52 -21.06 -25.86
C ALA A 673 -4.80 -21.10 -24.35
N PHE A 674 -6.04 -21.41 -23.99
CA PHE A 674 -6.46 -21.59 -22.60
C PHE A 674 -6.22 -23.03 -22.11
N PRO A 675 -6.21 -23.28 -20.78
CA PRO A 675 -5.78 -24.55 -20.20
C PRO A 675 -6.53 -25.76 -20.72
N GLN A 676 -7.85 -25.63 -20.93
CA GLN A 676 -8.67 -26.75 -21.40
C GLN A 676 -8.26 -27.24 -22.80
N GLU A 677 -8.04 -26.34 -23.75
CA GLU A 677 -7.55 -26.70 -25.07
C GLU A 677 -6.09 -27.17 -25.03
N ALA A 678 -5.24 -26.44 -24.30
CA ALA A 678 -3.82 -26.74 -24.16
C ALA A 678 -3.57 -28.13 -23.59
N GLU A 679 -4.36 -28.57 -22.61
CA GLU A 679 -4.27 -29.93 -22.06
C GLU A 679 -4.36 -30.98 -23.17
N ILE A 680 -5.35 -30.85 -24.06
CA ILE A 680 -5.64 -31.85 -25.09
C ILE A 680 -4.47 -31.95 -26.07
N PHE A 681 -4.03 -30.82 -26.62
CA PHE A 681 -3.01 -30.86 -27.67
C PHE A 681 -1.60 -31.07 -27.13
N ILE A 682 -1.30 -30.69 -25.88
CA ILE A 682 -0.01 -31.04 -25.26
C ILE A 682 0.09 -32.56 -25.05
N ARG A 683 -0.98 -33.21 -24.55
CA ARG A 683 -1.01 -34.68 -24.46
C ARG A 683 -0.85 -35.33 -25.83
N GLU A 684 -1.58 -34.87 -26.83
CA GLU A 684 -1.48 -35.43 -28.18
C GLU A 684 -0.09 -35.22 -28.80
N ALA A 685 0.53 -34.05 -28.59
CA ALA A 685 1.88 -33.75 -29.05
C ALA A 685 2.91 -34.72 -28.45
N LEU A 686 2.85 -34.93 -27.14
CA LEU A 686 3.71 -35.85 -26.40
C LEU A 686 3.47 -37.31 -26.81
N GLU A 687 2.21 -37.74 -26.88
CA GLU A 687 1.83 -39.13 -27.22
C GLU A 687 2.22 -39.52 -28.64
N GLN A 688 2.12 -38.58 -29.59
CA GLN A 688 2.48 -38.80 -30.98
C GLN A 688 3.96 -38.51 -31.28
N GLY A 689 4.70 -37.95 -30.32
CA GLY A 689 6.09 -37.56 -30.49
C GLY A 689 6.27 -36.44 -31.53
N LEU A 690 5.31 -35.52 -31.58
CA LEU A 690 5.35 -34.34 -32.46
C LEU A 690 6.14 -33.20 -31.82
N PHE A 691 5.96 -32.98 -30.51
CA PHE A 691 6.71 -32.03 -29.71
C PHE A 691 6.94 -32.60 -28.30
N ASP A 692 8.09 -32.30 -27.74
CA ASP A 692 8.45 -32.51 -26.33
C ASP A 692 8.90 -31.22 -25.62
N GLU A 693 9.02 -30.12 -26.36
CA GLU A 693 9.36 -28.78 -25.88
C GLU A 693 8.20 -27.80 -26.16
N PHE A 694 7.89 -26.94 -25.18
CA PHE A 694 6.79 -25.99 -25.25
C PHE A 694 7.19 -24.61 -24.73
N LEU A 695 6.68 -23.57 -25.39
CA LEU A 695 6.67 -22.20 -24.84
C LEU A 695 5.23 -21.75 -24.63
N PHE A 696 5.00 -21.06 -23.51
CA PHE A 696 3.68 -20.68 -23.04
C PHE A 696 3.47 -19.16 -23.04
N VAL A 697 2.23 -18.75 -22.83
CA VAL A 697 1.79 -17.37 -22.66
C VAL A 697 0.87 -17.23 -21.44
N ASP A 698 0.43 -16.02 -21.13
CA ASP A 698 -0.42 -15.66 -19.99
C ASP A 698 -1.66 -16.55 -19.86
N GLY A 699 -2.45 -16.74 -20.92
CA GLY A 699 -3.65 -17.58 -20.89
C GLY A 699 -3.37 -19.07 -20.68
N SER A 700 -2.10 -19.49 -20.70
CA SER A 700 -1.66 -20.86 -20.44
C SER A 700 -0.75 -20.98 -19.21
N LYS A 701 -0.57 -19.91 -18.42
CA LYS A 701 0.13 -19.90 -17.13
C LYS A 701 -0.79 -20.49 -16.07
N SER A 702 -0.84 -21.82 -15.99
CA SER A 702 -1.90 -22.57 -15.30
C SER A 702 -1.34 -23.71 -14.45
N GLN A 703 -1.81 -23.83 -13.21
CA GLN A 703 -1.48 -24.95 -12.34
C GLN A 703 -2.28 -26.20 -12.73
N GLU A 704 -3.51 -26.03 -13.23
CA GLU A 704 -4.32 -27.13 -13.80
C GLU A 704 -3.58 -27.86 -14.94
N LEU A 705 -2.81 -27.16 -15.77
CA LEU A 705 -1.97 -27.81 -16.79
C LEU A 705 -0.87 -28.69 -16.18
N VAL A 706 -0.24 -28.25 -15.10
CA VAL A 706 0.76 -29.05 -14.37
C VAL A 706 0.13 -30.32 -13.82
N ASP A 707 -1.05 -30.21 -13.21
CA ASP A 707 -1.77 -31.33 -12.63
C ASP A 707 -2.27 -32.32 -13.69
N ALA A 708 -2.72 -31.79 -14.83
CA ALA A 708 -3.25 -32.60 -15.91
C ALA A 708 -2.14 -33.32 -16.68
N ILE A 709 -1.14 -32.59 -17.19
CA ILE A 709 -0.07 -33.17 -18.02
C ILE A 709 0.92 -33.94 -17.17
N GLY A 710 1.23 -33.44 -15.98
CA GLY A 710 2.25 -33.93 -15.06
C GLY A 710 3.49 -33.02 -15.09
N GLY A 711 3.86 -32.48 -13.93
CA GLY A 711 4.97 -31.52 -13.81
C GLY A 711 6.31 -32.01 -14.38
N GLU A 712 6.57 -33.33 -14.39
CA GLU A 712 7.78 -33.90 -15.00
C GLU A 712 7.90 -33.69 -16.52
N TYR A 713 6.78 -33.42 -17.21
CA TYR A 713 6.74 -33.13 -18.64
C TYR A 713 6.81 -31.63 -18.96
N LEU A 714 6.53 -30.77 -17.97
CA LEU A 714 6.54 -29.32 -18.13
C LEU A 714 7.73 -28.67 -17.43
N ASP A 715 8.46 -29.39 -16.58
CA ASP A 715 9.61 -28.86 -15.82
C ASP A 715 10.65 -28.22 -16.73
N GLY A 716 10.99 -26.97 -16.45
CA GLY A 716 11.90 -26.15 -17.25
C GLY A 716 11.26 -25.40 -18.40
N MET A 717 10.03 -25.75 -18.82
CA MET A 717 9.31 -25.03 -19.88
C MET A 717 8.94 -23.63 -19.42
N LYS A 718 9.02 -22.67 -20.35
CA LYS A 718 8.89 -21.25 -20.06
C LYS A 718 7.70 -20.63 -20.75
N GLY A 719 7.26 -19.49 -20.26
CA GLY A 719 6.29 -18.67 -20.95
C GLY A 719 6.46 -17.19 -20.67
N THR A 720 5.65 -16.38 -21.33
CA THR A 720 5.54 -14.94 -21.07
C THR A 720 4.18 -14.62 -20.46
N ALA A 721 4.10 -13.59 -19.63
CA ALA A 721 2.83 -13.03 -19.16
C ALA A 721 3.05 -11.58 -18.68
N PRO A 722 2.01 -10.75 -18.61
CA PRO A 722 2.06 -9.53 -17.81
C PRO A 722 2.55 -9.84 -16.39
N SER A 723 3.37 -8.95 -15.87
CA SER A 723 4.00 -9.08 -14.56
C SER A 723 3.89 -7.76 -13.80
N PRO A 724 3.74 -7.81 -12.47
CA PRO A 724 3.89 -6.63 -11.61
C PRO A 724 5.28 -5.98 -11.67
N GLY A 725 6.29 -6.68 -12.21
CA GLY A 725 7.63 -6.17 -12.36
C GLY A 725 8.50 -6.29 -11.10
N PRO A 726 9.57 -5.49 -10.98
CA PRO A 726 10.40 -5.46 -9.78
C PRO A 726 9.63 -4.92 -8.57
N GLU A 727 10.14 -5.16 -7.36
CA GLU A 727 9.54 -4.66 -6.12
C GLU A 727 9.34 -3.13 -6.18
N SER A 728 8.08 -2.70 -6.08
CA SER A 728 7.66 -1.32 -5.89
C SER A 728 6.99 -1.18 -4.51
N PRO A 729 6.88 0.04 -3.95
CA PRO A 729 6.15 0.24 -2.70
C PRO A 729 4.72 -0.30 -2.76
N ALA A 730 3.99 -0.04 -3.85
CA ALA A 730 2.63 -0.54 -4.05
C ALA A 730 2.56 -2.07 -4.10
N LEU A 731 3.47 -2.71 -4.85
CA LEU A 731 3.55 -4.17 -4.94
C LEU A 731 3.89 -4.82 -3.60
N LEU A 732 4.78 -4.21 -2.81
CA LEU A 732 5.11 -4.70 -1.47
C LEU A 732 3.91 -4.61 -0.52
N LEU A 733 3.20 -3.49 -0.52
CA LEU A 733 2.00 -3.28 0.31
C LEU A 733 0.86 -4.22 -0.10
N PHE A 734 0.65 -4.41 -1.41
CA PHE A 734 -0.29 -5.40 -1.93
C PHE A 734 0.10 -6.81 -1.49
N ASN A 735 1.35 -7.23 -1.71
CA ASN A 735 1.81 -8.58 -1.37
C ASN A 735 1.66 -8.86 0.12
N GLN A 736 2.02 -7.91 0.98
CA GLN A 736 1.85 -8.01 2.43
C GLN A 736 0.37 -8.18 2.79
N SER A 737 -0.50 -7.32 2.27
CA SER A 737 -1.94 -7.35 2.56
C SER A 737 -2.59 -8.64 2.04
N TYR A 738 -2.19 -9.09 0.86
CA TYR A 738 -2.69 -10.31 0.24
C TYR A 738 -2.27 -11.56 1.03
N ILE A 739 -1.00 -11.64 1.43
CA ILE A 739 -0.50 -12.74 2.27
C ILE A 739 -1.17 -12.72 3.65
N ALA A 740 -1.41 -11.54 4.23
CA ALA A 740 -2.10 -11.44 5.52
C ALA A 740 -3.55 -11.95 5.46
N GLU A 741 -4.27 -11.66 4.36
CA GLU A 741 -5.66 -12.06 4.19
C GLU A 741 -5.80 -13.53 3.71
N TYR A 742 -4.98 -13.94 2.74
CA TYR A 742 -5.15 -15.21 2.01
C TYR A 742 -4.03 -16.25 2.28
N GLY A 743 -2.97 -15.88 2.98
CA GLY A 743 -1.90 -16.77 3.46
C GLY A 743 -0.70 -16.93 2.51
N GLU A 744 -0.92 -16.91 1.20
CA GLU A 744 0.13 -16.99 0.18
C GLU A 744 -0.27 -16.21 -1.08
N LEU A 745 0.71 -15.79 -1.87
CA LEU A 745 0.43 -15.16 -3.17
C LEU A 745 -0.11 -16.21 -4.14
N SER A 746 -1.08 -15.81 -4.96
CA SER A 746 -1.50 -16.65 -6.08
C SER A 746 -0.37 -16.74 -7.12
N PRO A 747 -0.03 -17.94 -7.62
CA PRO A 747 0.91 -18.10 -8.72
C PRO A 747 0.30 -17.71 -10.08
N LEU A 748 -1.02 -17.51 -10.14
CA LEU A 748 -1.74 -17.16 -11.36
C LEU A 748 -1.60 -15.66 -11.67
N PRO A 749 -1.59 -15.28 -12.96
CA PRO A 749 -1.51 -13.88 -13.37
C PRO A 749 -2.80 -13.10 -13.05
N PHE A 750 -2.73 -11.77 -13.19
CA PHE A 750 -3.87 -10.84 -13.20
C PHE A 750 -4.53 -10.51 -11.86
N VAL A 751 -4.00 -11.03 -10.74
CA VAL A 751 -4.56 -10.74 -9.40
C VAL A 751 -4.29 -9.30 -8.98
N ALA A 752 -3.06 -8.82 -9.17
CA ALA A 752 -2.68 -7.44 -8.85
C ALA A 752 -3.36 -6.44 -9.79
N GLU A 753 -3.49 -6.78 -11.08
CA GLU A 753 -4.18 -5.97 -12.09
C GLU A 753 -5.68 -5.81 -11.77
N ALA A 754 -6.31 -6.84 -11.23
CA ALA A 754 -7.71 -6.79 -10.81
C ALA A 754 -7.90 -5.98 -9.52
N TYR A 755 -6.95 -6.08 -8.60
CA TYR A 755 -6.88 -5.23 -7.42
C TYR A 755 -6.76 -3.74 -7.82
N ASP A 756 -5.81 -3.42 -8.70
CA ASP A 756 -5.57 -2.06 -9.20
C ASP A 756 -6.82 -1.47 -9.86
N ALA A 757 -7.49 -2.23 -10.73
CA ALA A 757 -8.72 -1.81 -11.40
C ALA A 757 -9.83 -1.44 -10.40
N ALA A 758 -10.00 -2.23 -9.34
CA ALA A 758 -11.03 -1.99 -8.34
C ALA A 758 -10.72 -0.76 -7.47
N VAL A 759 -9.46 -0.56 -7.08
CA VAL A 759 -9.03 0.64 -6.35
C VAL A 759 -9.24 1.89 -7.20
N ALA A 760 -8.81 1.87 -8.47
CA ALA A 760 -8.96 3.00 -9.38
C ALA A 760 -10.42 3.42 -9.57
N ILE A 761 -11.35 2.47 -9.69
CA ILE A 761 -12.80 2.76 -9.74
C ILE A 761 -13.27 3.47 -8.46
N GLY A 762 -12.84 3.00 -7.29
CA GLY A 762 -13.23 3.58 -6.00
C GLY A 762 -12.72 5.01 -5.83
N VAL A 763 -11.45 5.25 -6.13
CA VAL A 763 -10.82 6.56 -6.04
C VAL A 763 -11.36 7.52 -7.11
N ALA A 764 -11.62 7.06 -8.32
CA ALA A 764 -12.27 7.88 -9.36
C ALA A 764 -13.68 8.30 -8.97
N ALA A 765 -14.46 7.43 -8.34
CA ALA A 765 -15.79 7.78 -7.82
C ALA A 765 -15.72 8.79 -6.66
N GLN A 766 -14.69 8.69 -5.82
CA GLN A 766 -14.39 9.69 -4.79
C GLN A 766 -14.05 11.05 -5.43
N ALA A 767 -13.22 11.06 -6.48
CA ALA A 767 -12.79 12.27 -7.21
C ALA A 767 -13.94 12.96 -7.91
N ALA A 768 -14.83 12.17 -8.52
CA ALA A 768 -16.05 12.65 -9.11
C ALA A 768 -17.00 13.31 -8.10
N GLY A 769 -16.83 13.02 -6.80
CA GLY A 769 -17.79 13.40 -5.76
C GLY A 769 -19.17 12.80 -6.01
N SER A 770 -19.27 11.72 -6.80
CA SER A 770 -20.52 11.23 -7.39
C SER A 770 -20.42 9.76 -7.80
N LEU A 771 -21.52 9.02 -7.63
CA LEU A 771 -21.68 7.66 -8.16
C LEU A 771 -22.24 7.63 -9.59
N ASP A 772 -22.36 8.78 -10.26
CA ASP A 772 -22.75 8.84 -11.67
C ASP A 772 -21.70 8.14 -12.55
N ARG A 773 -22.14 7.19 -13.37
CA ARG A 773 -21.25 6.31 -14.15
C ARG A 773 -20.34 7.07 -15.11
N ALA A 774 -20.84 8.15 -15.73
CA ALA A 774 -20.04 8.96 -16.64
C ALA A 774 -19.00 9.78 -15.85
N ALA A 775 -19.37 10.29 -14.68
CA ALA A 775 -18.45 11.02 -13.82
C ALA A 775 -17.30 10.15 -13.27
N ILE A 776 -17.59 8.89 -12.92
CA ILE A 776 -16.56 7.91 -12.51
C ILE A 776 -15.56 7.69 -13.66
N ARG A 777 -16.06 7.42 -14.87
CA ARG A 777 -15.22 7.27 -16.07
C ARG A 777 -14.37 8.52 -16.31
N ASP A 778 -14.99 9.70 -16.32
CA ASP A 778 -14.30 10.97 -16.61
C ASP A 778 -13.17 11.27 -15.61
N SER A 779 -13.26 10.73 -14.40
CA SER A 779 -12.27 10.92 -13.34
C SER A 779 -11.19 9.83 -13.33
N LEU A 780 -11.33 8.76 -14.12
CA LEU A 780 -10.42 7.61 -14.04
C LEU A 780 -8.98 7.97 -14.42
N ARG A 781 -8.81 8.73 -15.53
CA ARG A 781 -7.48 9.19 -15.97
C ARG A 781 -6.91 10.30 -15.09
N THR A 782 -7.76 11.08 -14.43
CA THR A 782 -7.32 12.19 -13.59
C THR A 782 -6.77 11.73 -12.25
N VAL A 783 -7.09 10.50 -11.85
CA VAL A 783 -6.54 9.88 -10.63
C VAL A 783 -5.37 8.95 -10.95
N ALA A 784 -5.02 8.71 -12.21
CA ALA A 784 -4.04 7.70 -12.62
C ALA A 784 -3.08 8.27 -13.68
N GLY A 785 -2.36 9.34 -13.30
CA GLY A 785 -1.31 9.95 -14.09
C GLY A 785 -1.05 11.43 -13.74
N PRO A 786 0.02 12.05 -14.29
CA PRO A 786 0.36 13.45 -14.05
C PRO A 786 -0.77 14.43 -14.42
N PRO A 787 -0.94 15.57 -13.71
CA PRO A 787 0.01 16.19 -12.77
C PRO A 787 -0.17 15.80 -11.28
N GLY A 788 -0.92 14.75 -10.94
CA GLY A 788 -1.14 14.34 -9.55
C GLY A 788 0.13 13.88 -8.82
N ASP A 789 0.11 13.94 -7.49
CA ASP A 789 1.16 13.36 -6.65
C ASP A 789 0.96 11.83 -6.57
N PRO A 790 2.01 11.01 -6.65
CA PRO A 790 1.89 9.56 -6.69
C PRO A 790 1.47 8.95 -5.36
N TYR A 791 0.53 8.02 -5.40
CA TYR A 791 0.03 7.26 -4.26
C TYR A 791 0.20 5.78 -4.51
N ALA A 792 1.13 5.14 -3.80
CA ALA A 792 1.28 3.69 -3.81
C ALA A 792 0.03 3.01 -3.24
N ILE A 793 -0.75 2.31 -4.08
CA ILE A 793 -1.97 1.66 -3.63
C ILE A 793 -1.70 0.28 -3.03
N GLY A 794 -2.04 0.12 -1.76
CA GLY A 794 -1.85 -1.10 -0.97
C GLY A 794 -2.02 -0.83 0.52
N GLY A 795 -2.77 -1.66 1.23
CA GLY A 795 -3.00 -1.47 2.67
C GLY A 795 -3.70 -0.15 2.95
N GLU A 796 -3.09 0.68 3.81
CA GLU A 796 -3.62 2.00 4.15
C GLU A 796 -3.47 3.04 3.03
N GLY A 797 -2.60 2.79 2.03
CA GLY A 797 -2.41 3.69 0.88
C GLY A 797 -3.69 3.91 0.07
N VAL A 798 -4.61 2.93 0.07
CA VAL A 798 -5.94 3.06 -0.54
C VAL A 798 -6.80 4.09 0.20
N GLY A 799 -6.77 4.06 1.54
CA GLY A 799 -7.48 5.04 2.37
C GLY A 799 -6.87 6.44 2.24
N ALA A 800 -5.55 6.54 2.15
CA ALA A 800 -4.84 7.80 1.92
C ALA A 800 -5.24 8.44 0.59
N ALA A 801 -5.28 7.67 -0.50
CA ALA A 801 -5.74 8.16 -1.81
C ALA A 801 -7.20 8.64 -1.77
N LEU A 802 -8.11 7.91 -1.09
CA LEU A 802 -9.49 8.36 -0.90
C LEU A 802 -9.57 9.69 -0.14
N ALA A 803 -8.78 9.83 0.93
CA ALA A 803 -8.75 11.05 1.75
C ALA A 803 -8.17 12.24 0.99
N ALA A 804 -7.10 12.06 0.22
CA ALA A 804 -6.47 13.10 -0.60
C ALA A 804 -7.45 13.65 -1.64
N VAL A 805 -8.10 12.74 -2.37
CA VAL A 805 -9.11 13.10 -3.36
C VAL A 805 -10.33 13.77 -2.73
N ALA A 806 -10.76 13.32 -1.54
CA ALA A 806 -11.84 13.98 -0.79
C ALA A 806 -11.53 15.45 -0.45
N GLN A 807 -10.25 15.78 -0.28
CA GLN A 807 -9.76 17.12 0.00
C GLN A 807 -9.52 17.96 -1.27
N GLY A 808 -9.75 17.37 -2.45
CA GLY A 808 -9.59 18.02 -3.74
C GLY A 808 -8.14 18.02 -4.25
N TRP A 809 -7.27 17.17 -3.71
CA TRP A 809 -5.91 17.01 -4.21
C TRP A 809 -5.89 16.17 -5.48
N GLU A 810 -4.95 16.50 -6.38
CA GLU A 810 -4.68 15.73 -7.57
C GLU A 810 -3.83 14.51 -7.16
N VAL A 811 -4.30 13.31 -7.46
CA VAL A 811 -3.60 12.06 -7.12
C VAL A 811 -3.18 11.34 -8.40
N ASP A 812 -2.08 10.62 -8.31
CA ASP A 812 -1.56 9.74 -9.35
C ASP A 812 -1.40 8.33 -8.76
N LEU A 813 -2.35 7.43 -9.03
CA LEU A 813 -2.33 6.09 -8.41
C LEU A 813 -1.18 5.23 -8.95
N GLU A 814 -0.23 4.87 -8.11
CA GLU A 814 0.79 3.87 -8.41
C GLU A 814 0.28 2.47 -8.02
N GLY A 815 -0.15 1.70 -9.01
CA GLY A 815 -0.68 0.35 -8.86
C GLY A 815 0.32 -0.72 -8.44
N ALA A 816 -0.20 -1.80 -7.88
CA ALA A 816 0.58 -2.98 -7.53
C ALA A 816 1.12 -3.70 -8.78
N ALA A 817 0.37 -3.68 -9.89
CA ALA A 817 0.79 -4.29 -11.15
C ALA A 817 1.40 -3.30 -12.15
N THR A 818 0.86 -2.08 -12.21
CA THR A 818 1.26 -1.05 -13.18
C THR A 818 1.08 0.35 -12.60
N THR A 819 1.63 1.39 -13.24
CA THR A 819 1.40 2.79 -12.84
C THR A 819 -0.02 3.30 -13.17
N LEU A 820 -0.89 2.47 -13.76
CA LEU A 820 -2.25 2.83 -14.16
C LEU A 820 -2.38 4.02 -15.12
N ASP A 821 -1.27 4.48 -15.70
CA ASP A 821 -1.25 5.51 -16.74
C ASP A 821 -1.98 5.03 -18.00
N TRP A 822 -3.25 5.42 -18.16
CA TRP A 822 -4.04 5.05 -19.33
C TRP A 822 -3.96 6.09 -20.44
N ASP A 823 -3.63 5.64 -21.66
CA ASP A 823 -3.65 6.43 -22.89
C ASP A 823 -5.07 6.74 -23.40
N GLU A 824 -5.23 7.56 -24.43
CA GLU A 824 -6.55 7.93 -24.97
C GLU A 824 -7.44 6.75 -25.42
N ASN A 825 -6.90 5.54 -25.57
CA ASN A 825 -7.60 4.32 -25.96
C ASN A 825 -7.95 3.42 -24.77
N GLY A 826 -7.58 3.82 -23.53
CA GLY A 826 -7.80 3.01 -22.34
C GLY A 826 -6.73 1.94 -22.10
N ASP A 827 -5.56 2.07 -22.75
CA ASP A 827 -4.43 1.17 -22.60
C ASP A 827 -3.41 1.69 -21.60
N ILE A 828 -2.85 0.80 -20.79
CA ILE A 828 -1.70 1.12 -19.94
C ILE A 828 -0.50 1.48 -20.81
N THR A 829 0.12 2.63 -20.54
CA THR A 829 1.28 3.12 -21.29
C THR A 829 2.59 2.45 -20.88
N SER A 830 2.71 1.97 -19.65
CA SER A 830 3.95 1.36 -19.13
C SER A 830 3.68 0.18 -18.20
N GLY A 831 4.52 -0.85 -18.29
CA GLY A 831 4.39 -2.02 -17.43
C GLY A 831 5.48 -3.05 -17.70
N TYR A 832 5.27 -4.28 -17.24
CA TYR A 832 6.26 -5.35 -17.36
C TYR A 832 5.67 -6.60 -17.99
N ILE A 833 6.48 -7.25 -18.83
CA ILE A 833 6.24 -8.62 -19.27
C ILE A 833 7.26 -9.52 -18.59
N GLY A 834 6.77 -10.45 -17.78
CA GLY A 834 7.56 -11.48 -17.11
C GLY A 834 7.78 -12.70 -18.00
N VAL A 835 8.99 -13.25 -17.96
CA VAL A 835 9.26 -14.64 -18.35
C VAL A 835 9.13 -15.49 -17.11
N TRP A 836 8.28 -16.50 -17.17
CA TRP A 836 8.05 -17.46 -16.10
C TRP A 836 8.40 -18.88 -16.56
N ALA A 837 8.55 -19.81 -15.61
CA ALA A 837 8.81 -21.21 -15.89
C ALA A 837 8.03 -22.14 -14.95
N TYR A 838 7.73 -23.35 -15.43
CA TYR A 838 7.36 -24.44 -14.55
C TYR A 838 8.63 -25.03 -13.92
N GLN A 839 8.73 -25.05 -12.59
CA GLN A 839 9.87 -25.62 -11.86
C GLN A 839 9.38 -26.44 -10.67
N GLY A 840 9.73 -27.72 -10.62
CA GLY A 840 9.35 -28.60 -9.51
C GLY A 840 7.83 -28.80 -9.36
N GLY A 841 7.05 -28.51 -10.40
CA GLY A 841 5.58 -28.51 -10.36
C GLY A 841 4.95 -27.20 -9.91
N GLU A 842 5.74 -26.13 -9.73
CA GLU A 842 5.28 -24.78 -9.39
C GLU A 842 5.54 -23.82 -10.56
N ILE A 843 4.85 -22.68 -10.57
CA ILE A 843 5.08 -21.59 -11.52
C ILE A 843 5.97 -20.55 -10.84
N VAL A 844 7.11 -20.24 -11.45
CA VAL A 844 8.07 -19.26 -10.92
C VAL A 844 8.42 -18.21 -11.96
N GLU A 845 8.53 -16.96 -11.54
CA GLU A 845 9.04 -15.90 -12.40
C GLU A 845 10.57 -15.96 -12.51
N ILE A 846 11.09 -15.77 -13.71
CA ILE A 846 12.52 -15.90 -14.06
C ILE A 846 13.17 -14.55 -14.31
N SER A 847 12.46 -13.68 -15.02
CA SER A 847 12.95 -12.33 -15.37
C SER A 847 11.79 -11.46 -15.80
N VAL A 848 11.94 -10.15 -15.70
CA VAL A 848 10.96 -9.17 -16.17
C VAL A 848 11.58 -8.24 -17.21
N THR A 849 10.78 -7.83 -18.18
CA THR A 849 11.14 -6.86 -19.21
C THR A 849 10.21 -5.68 -19.09
N ALA A 850 10.76 -4.48 -18.86
CA ALA A 850 9.99 -3.25 -18.85
C ALA A 850 9.54 -2.88 -20.26
N PHE A 851 8.39 -2.23 -20.35
CA PHE A 851 7.79 -1.75 -21.57
C PHE A 851 7.21 -0.36 -21.34
N ASP A 852 7.37 0.52 -22.33
CA ASP A 852 6.78 1.86 -22.40
C ASP A 852 6.30 2.09 -23.85
N LEU A 853 5.01 2.40 -24.02
CA LEU A 853 4.39 2.74 -25.31
C LEU A 853 4.83 4.12 -25.83
N ASN A 854 5.45 4.96 -24.99
CA ASN A 854 5.92 6.29 -25.34
C ASN A 854 7.34 6.30 -25.95
N GLU A 855 8.08 5.18 -25.87
CA GLU A 855 9.42 4.99 -26.45
C GLU A 855 9.41 4.15 -27.74
#